data_AF-A0LE13-F1
#
_entry.id   AF-A0LE13-F1
#
_cell.length_a   1.000
_cell.length_b   1.000
_cell.length_c   1.000
_cell.angle_alpha   90.00
_cell.angle_beta   90.00
_cell.angle_gamma   90.00
#
_symmetry.space_group_name_H-M   'P 1'
#
loop_
_entity.id
_entity.type
_entity.pdbx_description
1 polymer ?
#
loop_
_entity_poly.entity_id
_entity_poly.type
_entity_poly.pdbx_seq_one_letter_code
_entity_poly.pdbx_strand_id
1 'polypeptide(L)'
;MPPLPLQQIQTHMDAQAWPQAWQLCQAQLQKNPDHGPLLTLAGEILIRTSHFKEAAALLQRALQQLPDSSTVYHLLGRVMLLLQEPVIAGRILHEGLSKDPEHAPLREALADLQSAQQTWSDAIRNYQLLLSTQPENPDLHRKLADALREHKDFHTAEIHYQQALALNDQSAASWHGLGQLELARQNGALAEQHFLKGRKFSNHPAAFDNSIGLARLEDGRVNEAIAAFKQGLEAEPHAAFIQINLANALRASGDFAATQALFEEGVAHHPEHPFFLTGLAQMVRQSDPHSELIQRMEQMVQHPDMVEQERIAMLYTLGRALDQSHAYDRAFTAYQQANRRRYQSQGLTDLHINIDLIARIRTLFNRPQATLVPNHSDGVVPLFIVGMFRSGSTLIEQILGSHPQVATTGERPHIANLLHQMPQRLGTTVVFPDCFSALKPDQAQPMAQEYLDALRSSCDAPNDPTITHITDKLLFNFLYLGVIAALFPHARIIHSVRDPRDTCLSIYFQNFTRGQRFMQSLEETAHYYRAYADLMRLWHRVLPMPIHDVVYEKMVEDPASEVKKLLEFVGLPWDDACMNHHQNRRSVQTASSQQVREPIYQHAKQRWKNYEKHLHGLQQILTEPQSPTLPNHPAAS
;
A
#
# COMPACT_ATOMS: atom_id res chain seq x y z
N MET A 1 58.04 36.57 -8.96
CA MET A 1 57.87 35.41 -9.85
C MET A 1 56.40 35.31 -10.20
N PRO A 2 56.01 35.04 -11.46
CA PRO A 2 54.61 34.75 -11.74
C PRO A 2 54.15 33.54 -10.90
N PRO A 3 52.89 33.53 -10.41
CA PRO A 3 52.39 32.39 -9.64
C PRO A 3 52.50 31.11 -10.47
N LEU A 4 52.83 29.99 -9.80
CA LEU A 4 52.89 28.67 -10.44
C LEU A 4 51.57 28.41 -11.19
N PRO A 5 51.58 27.76 -12.38
CA PRO A 5 50.38 27.56 -13.20
C PRO A 5 49.17 26.98 -12.45
N LEU A 6 49.40 26.15 -11.42
CA LEU A 6 48.36 25.59 -10.54
C LEU A 6 47.61 26.67 -9.74
N GLN A 7 48.32 27.67 -9.21
CA GLN A 7 47.75 28.72 -8.37
C GLN A 7 46.87 29.67 -9.20
N GLN A 8 47.23 29.90 -10.47
CA GLN A 8 46.40 30.68 -11.41
C GLN A 8 45.10 29.95 -11.77
N ILE A 9 45.17 28.63 -12.00
CA ILE A 9 43.97 27.81 -12.24
C ILE A 9 43.06 27.86 -11.01
N GLN A 10 43.60 27.68 -9.81
CA GLN A 10 42.84 27.75 -8.57
C GLN A 10 42.19 29.13 -8.39
N THR A 11 42.90 30.22 -8.68
CA THR A 11 42.35 31.59 -8.61
C THR A 11 41.14 31.76 -9.53
N HIS A 12 41.19 31.19 -10.75
CA HIS A 12 40.03 31.21 -11.65
C HIS A 12 38.87 30.33 -11.15
N MET A 13 39.15 29.18 -10.53
CA MET A 13 38.12 28.33 -9.92
C MET A 13 37.46 29.01 -8.72
N ASP A 14 38.23 29.68 -7.86
CA ASP A 14 37.73 30.44 -6.71
C ASP A 14 36.85 31.62 -7.16
N ALA A 15 37.19 32.24 -8.30
CA ALA A 15 36.39 33.27 -8.96
C ALA A 15 35.22 32.70 -9.80
N GLN A 16 35.00 31.38 -9.79
CA GLN A 16 34.00 30.68 -10.62
C GLN A 16 34.11 30.93 -12.14
N ALA A 17 35.30 31.34 -12.59
CA ALA A 17 35.63 31.56 -13.99
C ALA A 17 35.99 30.22 -14.68
N TRP A 18 35.02 29.30 -14.74
CA TRP A 18 35.22 27.92 -15.20
C TRP A 18 35.82 27.79 -16.61
N PRO A 19 35.40 28.58 -17.62
CA PRO A 19 36.00 28.50 -18.96
C PRO A 19 37.48 28.89 -18.96
N GLN A 20 37.86 29.92 -18.21
CA GLN A 20 39.25 30.39 -18.10
C GLN A 20 40.11 29.39 -17.31
N ALA A 21 39.56 28.84 -16.22
CA ALA A 21 40.21 27.76 -15.46
C ALA A 21 40.45 26.53 -16.35
N TRP A 22 39.43 26.12 -17.12
CA TRP A 22 39.52 24.97 -18.02
C TRP A 22 40.55 25.18 -19.12
N GLN A 23 40.52 26.32 -19.82
CA GLN A 23 41.45 26.63 -20.90
C GLN A 23 42.90 26.62 -20.42
N LEU A 24 43.16 27.22 -19.25
CA LEU A 24 44.49 27.24 -18.66
C LEU A 24 44.93 25.84 -18.21
N CYS A 25 44.04 25.06 -17.60
CA CYS A 25 44.31 23.69 -17.18
C CYS A 25 44.62 22.78 -18.38
N GLN A 26 43.84 22.88 -19.46
CA GLN A 26 44.03 22.12 -20.69
C GLN A 26 45.38 22.43 -21.35
N ALA A 27 45.77 23.72 -21.43
CA ALA A 27 47.06 24.12 -21.99
C ALA A 27 48.26 23.58 -21.20
N GLN A 28 48.12 23.40 -19.88
CA GLN A 28 49.16 22.79 -19.05
C GLN A 28 49.16 21.26 -19.16
N LEU A 29 47.99 20.62 -19.26
CA LEU A 29 47.87 19.19 -19.48
C LEU A 29 48.40 18.77 -20.87
N GLN A 30 48.31 19.61 -21.90
CA GLN A 30 48.96 19.34 -23.18
C GLN A 30 50.48 19.23 -23.07
N LYS A 31 51.10 20.01 -22.16
CA LYS A 31 52.54 19.99 -21.93
C LYS A 31 52.95 18.83 -21.02
N ASN A 32 52.12 18.51 -20.02
CA ASN A 32 52.35 17.43 -19.06
C ASN A 32 51.07 16.59 -18.88
N PRO A 33 50.80 15.62 -19.78
CA PRO A 33 49.52 14.89 -19.81
C PRO A 33 49.20 14.10 -18.54
N ASP A 34 50.20 13.60 -17.84
CA ASP A 34 50.04 12.74 -16.65
C ASP A 34 50.41 13.46 -15.35
N HIS A 35 50.34 14.78 -15.32
CA HIS A 35 50.59 15.54 -14.09
C HIS A 35 49.40 15.44 -13.13
N GLY A 36 49.51 14.57 -12.11
CA GLY A 36 48.47 14.25 -11.13
C GLY A 36 47.65 15.45 -10.63
N PRO A 37 48.27 16.49 -10.03
CA PRO A 37 47.52 17.66 -9.54
C PRO A 37 46.74 18.44 -10.62
N LEU A 38 47.23 18.44 -11.88
CA LEU A 38 46.51 19.10 -12.97
C LEU A 38 45.31 18.27 -13.41
N LEU A 39 45.45 16.94 -13.44
CA LEU A 39 44.34 16.02 -13.70
C LEU A 39 43.25 16.13 -12.63
N THR A 40 43.62 16.31 -11.36
CA THR A 40 42.66 16.52 -10.26
C THR A 40 41.87 17.82 -10.43
N LEU A 41 42.54 18.95 -10.69
CA LEU A 41 41.88 20.24 -10.93
C LEU A 41 40.98 20.19 -12.19
N ALA A 42 41.46 19.56 -13.26
CA ALA A 42 40.67 19.34 -14.47
C ALA A 42 39.39 18.54 -14.18
N GLY A 43 39.52 17.45 -13.41
CA GLY A 43 38.38 16.65 -12.96
C GLY A 43 37.37 17.46 -12.16
N GLU A 44 37.83 18.30 -11.22
CA GLU A 44 36.94 19.18 -10.44
C GLU A 44 36.21 20.21 -11.31
N ILE A 45 36.90 20.85 -12.25
CA ILE A 45 36.30 21.80 -13.20
C ILE A 45 35.22 21.11 -14.06
N LEU A 46 35.49 19.89 -14.52
CA LEU A 46 34.53 19.11 -15.32
C LEU A 46 33.31 18.68 -14.49
N ILE A 47 33.48 18.34 -13.21
CA ILE A 47 32.35 18.08 -12.30
C ILE A 47 31.47 19.34 -12.19
N ARG A 48 32.08 20.52 -11.98
CA ARG A 48 31.36 21.79 -11.85
C ARG A 48 30.65 22.23 -13.13
N THR A 49 31.14 21.79 -14.28
CA THR A 49 30.55 22.07 -15.61
C THR A 49 29.71 20.92 -16.15
N SER A 50 29.39 19.92 -15.33
CA SER A 50 28.53 18.76 -15.65
C SER A 50 29.06 17.79 -16.73
N HIS A 51 30.37 17.79 -16.98
CA HIS A 51 31.03 16.85 -17.90
C HIS A 51 31.52 15.59 -17.16
N PHE A 52 30.58 14.81 -16.60
CA PHE A 52 30.89 13.76 -15.61
C PHE A 52 31.71 12.58 -16.16
N LYS A 53 31.47 12.15 -17.40
CA LYS A 53 32.22 11.03 -18.00
C LYS A 53 33.69 11.39 -18.22
N GLU A 54 33.95 12.60 -18.69
CA GLU A 54 35.30 13.12 -18.90
C GLU A 54 36.01 13.36 -17.56
N ALA A 55 35.30 13.92 -16.58
CA ALA A 55 35.81 14.07 -15.22
C ALA A 55 36.25 12.73 -14.62
N ALA A 56 35.43 11.69 -14.75
CA ALA A 56 35.76 10.35 -14.28
C ALA A 56 37.04 9.80 -14.93
N ALA A 57 37.20 9.94 -16.24
CA ALA A 57 38.39 9.50 -16.95
C ALA A 57 39.66 10.23 -16.49
N LEU A 58 39.58 11.55 -16.30
CA LEU A 58 40.72 12.33 -15.79
C LEU A 58 41.05 12.01 -14.33
N LEU A 59 40.04 11.80 -13.48
CA LEU A 59 40.24 11.44 -12.07
C LEU A 59 40.76 10.01 -11.89
N GLN A 60 40.39 9.08 -12.75
CA GLN A 60 41.01 7.74 -12.79
C GLN A 60 42.50 7.82 -13.14
N ARG A 61 42.87 8.65 -14.13
CA ARG A 61 44.27 8.93 -14.45
C ARG A 61 44.99 9.64 -13.32
N ALA A 62 44.34 10.61 -12.66
CA ALA A 62 44.90 11.30 -11.49
C ALA A 62 45.21 10.30 -10.37
N LEU A 63 44.34 9.30 -10.16
CA LEU A 63 44.52 8.29 -9.14
C LEU A 63 45.70 7.35 -9.43
N GLN A 64 45.99 7.06 -10.70
CA GLN A 64 47.21 6.31 -11.07
C GLN A 64 48.50 7.05 -10.71
N GLN A 65 48.47 8.39 -10.77
CA GLN A 65 49.63 9.24 -10.47
C GLN A 65 49.73 9.60 -8.99
N LEU A 66 48.59 9.66 -8.29
CA LEU A 66 48.45 10.02 -6.89
C LEU A 66 47.62 8.95 -6.15
N PRO A 67 48.15 7.72 -5.99
CA PRO A 67 47.39 6.59 -5.47
C PRO A 67 46.89 6.81 -4.04
N ASP A 68 47.52 7.68 -3.25
CA ASP A 68 47.16 7.93 -1.85
C ASP A 68 46.46 9.28 -1.63
N SER A 69 45.98 9.93 -2.70
CA SER A 69 45.30 11.23 -2.58
C SER A 69 43.82 11.09 -2.22
N SER A 70 43.48 11.41 -0.98
CA SER A 70 42.10 11.45 -0.46
C SER A 70 41.18 12.35 -1.29
N THR A 71 41.70 13.48 -1.77
CA THR A 71 40.97 14.41 -2.66
C THR A 71 40.57 13.75 -3.97
N VAL A 72 41.45 12.94 -4.57
CA VAL A 72 41.13 12.23 -5.82
C VAL A 72 40.08 11.16 -5.59
N TYR A 73 40.20 10.37 -4.51
CA TYR A 73 39.15 9.40 -4.13
C TYR A 73 37.79 10.08 -3.89
N HIS A 74 37.77 11.22 -3.19
CA HIS A 74 36.55 11.97 -2.93
C HIS A 74 35.88 12.47 -4.21
N LEU A 75 36.64 13.14 -5.09
CA LEU A 75 36.11 13.65 -6.36
C LEU A 75 35.67 12.51 -7.28
N LEU A 76 36.43 11.42 -7.33
CA LEU A 76 36.09 10.25 -8.16
C LEU A 76 34.85 9.53 -7.62
N GLY A 77 34.73 9.35 -6.30
CA GLY A 77 33.53 8.81 -5.68
C GLY A 77 32.29 9.65 -5.98
N ARG A 78 32.40 10.98 -5.86
CA ARG A 78 31.30 11.91 -6.18
C ARG A 78 30.89 11.87 -7.64
N VAL A 79 31.83 11.81 -8.58
CA VAL A 79 31.47 11.75 -10.00
C VAL A 79 30.82 10.40 -10.37
N MET A 80 31.20 9.30 -9.71
CA MET A 80 30.51 8.02 -9.87
C MET A 80 29.06 8.07 -9.38
N LEU A 81 28.78 8.78 -8.28
CA LEU A 81 27.40 9.03 -7.84
C LEU A 81 26.60 9.84 -8.87
N LEU A 82 27.21 10.88 -9.46
CA LEU A 82 26.58 11.69 -10.52
C LEU A 82 26.34 10.91 -11.81
N LEU A 83 27.14 9.86 -12.06
CA LEU A 83 26.96 8.91 -13.15
C LEU A 83 25.96 7.78 -12.84
N GLN A 84 25.31 7.81 -11.66
CA GLN A 84 24.41 6.75 -11.17
C GLN A 84 25.07 5.38 -11.01
N GLU A 85 26.35 5.37 -10.61
CA GLU A 85 27.14 4.16 -10.34
C GLU A 85 27.44 4.00 -8.82
N PRO A 86 26.42 3.81 -7.96
CA PRO A 86 26.57 3.88 -6.50
C PRO A 86 27.44 2.76 -5.91
N VAL A 87 27.48 1.59 -6.56
CA VAL A 87 28.30 0.46 -6.12
C VAL A 87 29.79 0.78 -6.33
N ILE A 88 30.12 1.36 -7.48
CA ILE A 88 31.49 1.77 -7.79
C ILE A 88 31.90 2.92 -6.87
N ALA A 89 31.03 3.92 -6.69
CA ALA A 89 31.25 5.03 -5.79
C ALA A 89 31.56 4.55 -4.37
N GLY A 90 30.75 3.64 -3.81
CA GLY A 90 30.95 3.12 -2.46
C GLY A 90 32.30 2.43 -2.27
N ARG A 91 32.75 1.63 -3.25
CA ARG A 91 34.09 1.01 -3.21
C ARG A 91 35.21 2.05 -3.20
N ILE A 92 35.11 3.06 -4.07
CA ILE A 92 36.14 4.11 -4.19
C ILE A 92 36.20 4.96 -2.92
N LEU A 93 35.06 5.36 -2.37
CA LEU A 93 34.99 6.13 -1.13
C LEU A 93 35.54 5.34 0.06
N HIS A 94 35.21 4.05 0.16
CA HIS A 94 35.73 3.18 1.23
C HIS A 94 37.25 2.97 1.11
N GLU A 95 37.77 2.76 -0.10
CA GLU A 95 39.20 2.63 -0.34
C GLU A 95 39.94 3.92 0.05
N GLY A 96 39.44 5.09 -0.37
CA GLY A 96 40.02 6.37 0.03
C GLY A 96 40.02 6.57 1.55
N LEU A 97 38.91 6.26 2.21
CA LEU A 97 38.80 6.40 3.67
C LEU A 97 39.67 5.38 4.42
N SER A 98 40.02 4.24 3.83
CA SER A 98 40.97 3.28 4.42
C SER A 98 42.40 3.82 4.44
N LYS A 99 42.75 4.72 3.52
CA LYS A 99 44.07 5.35 3.41
C LYS A 99 44.20 6.60 4.26
N ASP A 100 43.11 7.37 4.37
CA ASP A 100 43.03 8.57 5.19
C ASP A 100 41.72 8.57 5.98
N PRO A 101 41.69 7.89 7.14
CA PRO A 101 40.47 7.75 7.93
C PRO A 101 39.87 9.08 8.36
N GLU A 102 40.68 10.12 8.56
CA GLU A 102 40.24 11.41 9.09
C GLU A 102 39.78 12.40 8.01
N HIS A 103 39.73 11.98 6.74
CA HIS A 103 39.29 12.82 5.63
C HIS A 103 37.77 13.09 5.67
N ALA A 104 37.38 14.22 6.28
CA ALA A 104 35.98 14.58 6.46
C ALA A 104 35.13 14.53 5.16
N PRO A 105 35.57 15.08 4.00
CA PRO A 105 34.77 15.01 2.77
C PRO A 105 34.50 13.59 2.26
N LEU A 106 35.44 12.65 2.45
CA LEU A 106 35.26 11.24 2.07
C LEU A 106 34.24 10.57 2.99
N ARG A 107 34.39 10.79 4.29
CA ARG A 107 33.49 10.24 5.31
C ARG A 107 32.06 10.76 5.13
N GLU A 108 31.90 12.05 4.81
CA GLU A 108 30.60 12.65 4.53
C GLU A 108 29.97 12.09 3.25
N ALA A 109 30.72 12.02 2.15
CA ALA A 109 30.23 11.44 0.90
C ALA A 109 29.83 9.96 1.07
N LEU A 110 30.56 9.20 1.88
CA LEU A 110 30.21 7.82 2.22
C LEU A 110 28.94 7.74 3.08
N ALA A 111 28.79 8.61 4.08
CA ALA A 111 27.58 8.68 4.92
C ALA A 111 26.33 9.08 4.13
N ASP A 112 26.45 10.04 3.20
CA ASP A 112 25.37 10.45 2.31
C ASP A 112 24.96 9.31 1.37
N LEU A 113 25.93 8.56 0.83
CA LEU A 113 25.67 7.36 0.03
C LEU A 113 24.97 6.27 0.84
N GLN A 114 25.43 6.01 2.07
CA GLN A 114 24.83 5.04 2.98
C GLN A 114 23.39 5.43 3.33
N SER A 115 23.13 6.72 3.57
CA SER A 115 21.78 7.25 3.78
C SER A 115 20.89 7.02 2.55
N ALA A 116 21.39 7.29 1.34
CA ALA A 116 20.65 7.03 0.10
C ALA A 116 20.38 5.53 -0.13
N GLN A 117 21.27 4.65 0.35
CA GLN A 117 21.12 3.19 0.32
C GLN A 117 20.32 2.64 1.50
N GLN A 118 19.83 3.49 2.40
CA GLN A 118 19.09 3.13 3.61
C GLN A 118 19.89 2.24 4.58
N THR A 119 21.22 2.28 4.53
CA THR A 119 22.13 1.62 5.48
C THR A 119 22.36 2.54 6.70
N TRP A 120 21.27 2.84 7.40
CA TRP A 120 21.19 3.90 8.40
C TRP A 120 22.23 3.79 9.52
N SER A 121 22.50 2.59 10.02
CA SER A 121 23.45 2.38 11.12
C SER A 121 24.87 2.79 10.77
N ASP A 122 25.30 2.57 9.52
CA ASP A 122 26.64 2.97 9.06
C ASP A 122 26.70 4.48 8.79
N ALA A 123 25.63 5.04 8.20
CA ALA A 123 25.51 6.48 8.00
C ALA A 123 25.56 7.25 9.34
N ILE A 124 24.79 6.81 10.33
CA ILE A 124 24.77 7.37 11.69
C ILE A 124 26.19 7.39 12.29
N ARG A 125 26.91 6.27 12.21
CA ARG A 125 28.27 6.17 12.74
C ARG A 125 29.21 7.18 12.06
N ASN A 126 29.15 7.30 10.74
CA ASN A 126 29.99 8.23 10.00
C ASN A 126 29.65 9.70 10.31
N TYR A 127 28.37 10.06 10.42
CA TYR A 127 27.98 11.42 10.84
C TYR A 127 28.38 11.75 12.28
N GLN A 128 28.31 10.80 13.21
CA GLN A 128 28.78 10.98 14.58
C GLN A 128 30.29 11.24 14.65
N LEU A 129 31.09 10.52 13.85
CA LEU A 129 32.53 10.75 13.73
C LEU A 129 32.86 12.10 13.08
N LEU A 130 32.03 12.58 12.16
CA LEU A 130 32.19 13.94 11.63
C LEU A 130 31.89 15.00 12.70
N LEU A 131 30.82 14.83 13.47
CA LEU A 131 30.44 15.74 14.55
C LEU A 131 31.44 15.75 15.71
N SER A 132 32.20 14.67 15.97
CA SER A 132 33.25 14.70 17.00
C SER A 132 34.40 15.65 16.64
N THR A 133 34.57 15.97 15.35
CA THR A 133 35.57 16.94 14.86
C THR A 133 34.96 18.30 14.49
N GLN A 134 33.66 18.34 14.19
CA GLN A 134 32.92 19.53 13.78
C GLN A 134 31.61 19.70 14.59
N PRO A 135 31.69 19.91 15.91
CA PRO A 135 30.51 19.89 16.79
C PRO A 135 29.54 21.06 16.58
N GLU A 136 29.96 22.13 15.89
CA GLU A 136 29.14 23.32 15.62
C GLU A 136 28.63 23.35 14.16
N ASN A 137 28.63 22.22 13.46
CA ASN A 137 28.14 22.14 12.08
C ASN A 137 26.63 21.81 12.05
N PRO A 138 25.74 22.80 11.73
CA PRO A 138 24.30 22.59 11.73
C PRO A 138 23.83 21.57 10.67
N ASP A 139 24.53 21.48 9.54
CA ASP A 139 24.17 20.54 8.47
C ASP A 139 24.46 19.10 8.86
N LEU A 140 25.58 18.84 9.54
CA LEU A 140 25.89 17.50 10.06
C LEU A 140 24.92 17.07 11.15
N HIS A 141 24.50 17.98 12.03
CA HIS A 141 23.45 17.70 13.01
C HIS A 141 22.12 17.34 12.33
N ARG A 142 21.71 18.09 11.30
CA ARG A 142 20.51 17.78 10.53
C ARG A 142 20.61 16.44 9.81
N LYS A 143 21.71 16.16 9.09
CA LYS A 143 21.92 14.89 8.37
C LYS A 143 21.93 13.68 9.33
N LEU A 144 22.55 13.81 10.50
CA LEU A 144 22.49 12.79 11.53
C LEU A 144 21.05 12.58 12.04
N ALA A 145 20.31 13.66 12.25
CA ALA A 145 18.91 13.61 12.67
C ALA A 145 17.99 12.96 11.61
N ASP A 146 18.21 13.23 10.32
CA ASP A 146 17.52 12.58 9.20
C ASP A 146 17.75 11.06 9.23
N ALA A 147 19.02 10.63 9.36
CA ALA A 147 19.36 9.21 9.44
C ALA A 147 18.79 8.52 10.69
N LEU A 148 18.80 9.18 11.85
CA LEU A 148 18.21 8.68 13.09
C LEU A 148 16.68 8.56 13.00
N ARG A 149 16.01 9.52 12.35
CA ARG A 149 14.56 9.48 12.09
C ARG A 149 14.18 8.26 11.25
N GLU A 150 14.91 7.99 10.17
CA GLU A 150 14.69 6.81 9.33
C GLU A 150 15.05 5.49 10.06
N HIS A 151 16.05 5.53 10.95
CA HIS A 151 16.39 4.43 11.85
C HIS A 151 15.40 4.25 13.02
N LYS A 152 14.39 5.13 13.13
CA LYS A 152 13.36 5.17 14.19
C LYS A 152 13.87 5.49 15.59
N ASP A 153 15.09 6.02 15.71
CA ASP A 153 15.57 6.62 16.96
C ASP A 153 15.09 8.07 17.05
N PHE A 154 13.78 8.21 17.30
CA PHE A 154 13.12 9.50 17.29
C PHE A 154 13.59 10.43 18.40
N HIS A 155 14.06 9.90 19.53
CA HIS A 155 14.49 10.73 20.65
C HIS A 155 15.81 11.43 20.33
N THR A 156 16.81 10.68 19.86
CA THR A 156 18.10 11.25 19.49
C THR A 156 18.01 12.11 18.23
N ALA A 157 17.14 11.76 17.28
CA ALA A 157 16.86 12.61 16.12
C ALA A 157 16.39 14.02 16.53
N GLU A 158 15.45 14.10 17.48
CA GLU A 158 14.93 15.38 17.97
C GLU A 158 16.03 16.27 18.56
N ILE A 159 16.90 15.71 19.39
CA ILE A 159 18.03 16.42 20.00
C ILE A 159 18.93 17.03 18.92
N HIS A 160 19.25 16.27 17.88
CA HIS A 160 20.12 16.77 16.81
C HIS A 160 19.45 17.79 15.89
N TYR A 161 18.15 17.66 15.61
CA TYR A 161 17.43 18.74 14.92
C TYR A 161 17.38 20.03 15.76
N GLN A 162 17.16 19.92 17.07
CA GLN A 162 17.17 21.08 17.98
C GLN A 162 18.56 21.72 18.04
N GLN A 163 19.63 20.92 18.06
CA GLN A 163 21.01 21.42 18.00
C GLN A 163 21.30 22.12 16.66
N ALA A 164 20.85 21.56 15.54
CA ALA A 164 20.97 22.19 14.22
C ALA A 164 20.26 23.57 14.19
N LEU A 165 19.09 23.67 14.82
CA LEU A 165 18.32 24.91 14.93
C LEU A 165 18.87 25.89 15.97
N ALA A 166 19.57 25.43 16.99
CA ALA A 166 20.29 26.29 17.93
C ALA A 166 21.48 26.98 17.25
N LEU A 167 22.13 26.27 16.32
CA LEU A 167 23.24 26.79 15.50
C LEU A 167 22.74 27.65 14.32
N ASN A 168 21.58 27.33 13.75
CA ASN A 168 20.94 28.07 12.67
C ASN A 168 19.40 27.98 12.74
N ASP A 169 18.78 28.97 13.38
CA ASP A 169 17.33 29.00 13.63
C ASP A 169 16.49 29.29 12.38
N GLN A 170 17.12 29.73 11.29
CA GLN A 170 16.52 30.00 9.99
C GLN A 170 16.67 28.82 9.01
N SER A 171 17.19 27.67 9.46
CA SER A 171 17.31 26.48 8.61
C SER A 171 15.94 25.89 8.27
N ALA A 172 15.43 26.22 7.09
CA ALA A 172 14.20 25.63 6.55
C ALA A 172 14.28 24.09 6.55
N ALA A 173 15.42 23.53 6.14
CA ALA A 173 15.63 22.08 6.10
C ALA A 173 15.53 21.43 7.49
N SER A 174 16.08 22.06 8.53
CA SER A 174 16.01 21.52 9.90
C SER A 174 14.58 21.62 10.47
N TRP A 175 13.86 22.70 10.19
CA TRP A 175 12.43 22.82 10.55
C TRP A 175 11.57 21.79 9.82
N HIS A 176 11.86 21.52 8.54
CA HIS A 176 11.18 20.48 7.77
C HIS A 176 11.43 19.08 8.36
N GLY A 177 12.69 18.77 8.71
CA GLY A 177 13.05 17.52 9.37
C GLY A 177 12.35 17.29 10.72
N LEU A 178 12.19 18.33 11.56
CA LEU A 178 11.35 18.25 12.77
C LEU A 178 9.88 17.98 12.44
N GLY A 179 9.33 18.62 11.41
CA GLY A 179 7.96 18.35 10.98
C GLY A 179 7.77 16.90 10.52
N GLN A 180 8.73 16.35 9.77
CA GLN A 180 8.72 14.94 9.37
C GLN A 180 8.87 13.98 10.55
N LEU A 181 9.66 14.34 11.56
CA LEU A 181 9.80 13.57 12.79
C LEU A 181 8.46 13.47 13.53
N GLU A 182 7.72 14.58 13.64
CA GLU A 182 6.42 14.59 14.30
C GLU A 182 5.34 13.84 13.51
N LEU A 183 5.38 13.90 12.17
CA LEU A 183 4.56 13.01 11.34
C LEU A 183 4.86 11.53 11.60
N ALA A 184 6.14 11.15 11.73
CA ALA A 184 6.52 9.77 12.05
C ALA A 184 6.04 9.34 13.45
N ARG A 185 5.81 10.30 14.35
CA ARG A 185 5.21 10.12 15.69
C ARG A 185 3.66 10.25 15.69
N GLN A 186 3.03 10.39 14.52
CA GLN A 186 1.58 10.59 14.36
C GLN A 186 1.06 11.85 15.08
N ASN A 187 1.86 12.91 15.09
CA ASN A 187 1.54 14.19 15.72
C ASN A 187 1.42 15.29 14.65
N GLY A 188 0.29 15.29 13.94
CA GLY A 188 0.03 16.22 12.83
C GLY A 188 0.05 17.68 13.27
N ALA A 189 -0.50 18.00 14.44
CA ALA A 189 -0.58 19.37 14.94
C ALA A 189 0.81 20.00 15.18
N LEU A 190 1.73 19.25 15.80
CA LEU A 190 3.09 19.74 16.03
C LEU A 190 3.91 19.76 14.72
N ALA A 191 3.69 18.77 13.86
CA ALA A 191 4.30 18.74 12.53
C ALA A 191 3.94 20.00 11.72
N GLU A 192 2.66 20.39 11.69
CA GLU A 192 2.22 21.62 11.04
C GLU A 192 2.92 22.85 11.60
N GLN A 193 3.07 22.96 12.93
CA GLN A 193 3.77 24.09 13.55
C GLN A 193 5.22 24.20 13.06
N HIS A 194 5.94 23.07 12.96
CA HIS A 194 7.31 23.04 12.46
C HIS A 194 7.39 23.39 10.97
N PHE A 195 6.50 22.85 10.13
CA PHE A 195 6.45 23.21 8.72
C PHE A 195 6.14 24.70 8.50
N LEU A 196 5.20 25.28 9.26
CA LEU A 196 4.88 26.71 9.19
C LEU A 196 6.07 27.61 9.58
N LYS A 197 6.93 27.17 10.51
CA LYS A 197 8.17 27.88 10.85
C LYS A 197 9.18 27.80 9.71
N GLY A 198 9.47 26.60 9.21
CA GLY A 198 10.42 26.39 8.12
C GLY A 198 10.02 27.10 6.82
N ARG A 199 8.71 27.14 6.53
CA ARG A 199 8.14 27.83 5.36
C ARG A 199 8.55 29.31 5.29
N LYS A 200 8.71 29.99 6.43
CA LYS A 200 9.10 31.41 6.48
C LYS A 200 10.51 31.67 5.96
N PHE A 201 11.37 30.67 5.99
CA PHE A 201 12.78 30.76 5.61
C PHE A 201 13.08 30.00 4.31
N SER A 202 12.08 29.37 3.70
CA SER A 202 12.24 28.54 2.52
C SER A 202 12.10 29.34 1.22
N ASN A 203 12.98 29.09 0.26
CA ASN A 203 12.81 29.52 -1.13
C ASN A 203 11.89 28.57 -1.93
N HIS A 204 11.44 27.48 -1.32
CA HIS A 204 10.56 26.46 -1.89
C HIS A 204 9.28 26.32 -1.06
N PRO A 205 8.37 27.30 -1.10
CA PRO A 205 7.16 27.30 -0.27
C PRO A 205 6.21 26.16 -0.62
N ALA A 206 6.17 25.71 -1.87
CA ALA A 206 5.26 24.64 -2.33
C ALA A 206 5.53 23.29 -1.62
N ALA A 207 6.80 22.93 -1.42
CA ALA A 207 7.17 21.72 -0.70
C ALA A 207 6.69 21.76 0.77
N PHE A 208 6.73 22.93 1.41
CA PHE A 208 6.19 23.12 2.76
C PHE A 208 4.67 23.09 2.79
N ASP A 209 4.00 23.73 1.82
CA ASP A 209 2.53 23.70 1.72
C ASP A 209 2.02 22.27 1.51
N ASN A 210 2.74 21.44 0.75
CA ASN A 210 2.48 20.00 0.66
C ASN A 210 2.64 19.28 2.01
N SER A 211 3.74 19.52 2.74
CA SER A 211 3.96 18.91 4.05
C SER A 211 2.94 19.35 5.11
N ILE A 212 2.49 20.61 5.06
CA ILE A 212 1.39 21.13 5.89
C ILE A 212 0.08 20.39 5.55
N GLY A 213 -0.21 20.18 4.26
CA GLY A 213 -1.35 19.39 3.83
C GLY A 213 -1.33 17.96 4.38
N LEU A 214 -0.17 17.29 4.33
CA LEU A 214 0.00 15.95 4.92
C LEU A 214 -0.20 15.95 6.44
N ALA A 215 0.33 16.94 7.16
CA ALA A 215 0.12 17.09 8.61
C ALA A 215 -1.35 17.27 9.00
N ARG A 216 -2.09 18.04 8.21
CA ARG A 216 -3.54 18.22 8.40
C ARG A 216 -4.34 16.96 8.10
N LEU A 217 -3.93 16.15 7.11
CA LEU A 217 -4.55 14.85 6.84
C LEU A 217 -4.36 13.89 8.02
N GLU A 218 -3.17 13.86 8.63
CA GLU A 218 -2.88 13.03 9.81
C GLU A 218 -3.86 13.34 10.96
N ASP A 219 -4.17 14.62 11.17
CA ASP A 219 -5.17 15.06 12.16
C ASP A 219 -6.64 14.93 11.70
N GLY A 220 -6.90 14.37 10.52
CA GLY A 220 -8.24 14.25 9.94
C GLY A 220 -8.86 15.57 9.43
N ARG A 221 -8.09 16.66 9.36
CA ARG A 221 -8.50 17.99 8.87
C ARG A 221 -8.47 18.05 7.33
N VAL A 222 -9.28 17.22 6.67
CA VAL A 222 -9.26 16.99 5.22
C VAL A 222 -9.45 18.27 4.40
N ASN A 223 -10.39 19.13 4.76
CA ASN A 223 -10.65 20.37 4.00
C ASN A 223 -9.49 21.38 4.09
N GLU A 224 -8.86 21.48 5.27
CA GLU A 224 -7.69 22.34 5.46
C GLU A 224 -6.46 21.78 4.73
N ALA A 225 -6.35 20.45 4.63
CA ALA A 225 -5.32 19.80 3.84
C ALA A 225 -5.47 20.10 2.34
N ILE A 226 -6.70 19.99 1.81
CA ILE A 226 -7.02 20.36 0.42
C ILE A 226 -6.62 21.81 0.13
N ALA A 227 -6.91 22.73 1.05
CA ALA A 227 -6.51 24.13 0.90
C ALA A 227 -4.99 24.32 0.85
N ALA A 228 -4.24 23.62 1.72
CA ALA A 228 -2.78 23.67 1.72
C ALA A 228 -2.17 23.11 0.42
N PHE A 229 -2.68 21.99 -0.11
CA PHE A 229 -2.20 21.46 -1.39
C PHE A 229 -2.48 22.41 -2.56
N LYS A 230 -3.66 23.04 -2.59
CA LYS A 230 -3.98 24.06 -3.60
C LYS A 230 -3.03 25.25 -3.53
N GLN A 231 -2.73 25.74 -2.32
CA GLN A 231 -1.74 26.80 -2.11
C GLN A 231 -0.34 26.39 -2.60
N GLY A 232 0.06 25.13 -2.39
CA GLY A 232 1.31 24.61 -2.94
C GLY A 232 1.34 24.63 -4.47
N LEU A 233 0.22 24.29 -5.12
CA LEU A 233 0.08 24.32 -6.58
C LEU A 233 -0.03 25.73 -7.16
N GLU A 234 -0.43 26.74 -6.38
CA GLU A 234 -0.33 28.14 -6.80
C GLU A 234 1.14 28.58 -6.94
N ALA A 235 2.03 28.09 -6.07
CA ALA A 235 3.46 28.41 -6.10
C ALA A 235 4.24 27.59 -7.13
N GLU A 236 3.95 26.28 -7.24
CA GLU A 236 4.54 25.39 -8.23
C GLU A 236 3.43 24.69 -9.03
N PRO A 237 2.96 25.31 -10.14
CA PRO A 237 1.97 24.71 -11.01
C PRO A 237 2.45 23.35 -11.53
N HIS A 238 1.56 22.36 -11.50
CA HIS A 238 1.79 21.00 -11.99
C HIS A 238 2.86 20.19 -11.22
N ALA A 239 3.19 20.55 -9.98
CA ALA A 239 4.00 19.70 -9.11
C ALA A 239 3.31 18.35 -8.85
N ALA A 240 3.76 17.29 -9.53
CA ALA A 240 3.09 15.98 -9.54
C ALA A 240 2.89 15.41 -8.12
N PHE A 241 3.91 15.53 -7.26
CA PHE A 241 3.82 15.05 -5.87
C PHE A 241 2.71 15.75 -5.05
N ILE A 242 2.43 17.03 -5.33
CA ILE A 242 1.35 17.79 -4.68
C ILE A 242 0.01 17.40 -5.28
N GLN A 243 -0.09 17.30 -6.62
CA GLN A 243 -1.30 16.86 -7.30
C GLN A 243 -1.74 15.45 -6.85
N ILE A 244 -0.79 14.54 -6.64
CA ILE A 244 -1.04 13.19 -6.11
C ILE A 244 -1.71 13.26 -4.73
N ASN A 245 -1.15 14.06 -3.81
CA ASN A 245 -1.68 14.19 -2.46
C ASN A 245 -3.05 14.89 -2.44
N LEU A 246 -3.24 15.92 -3.28
CA LEU A 246 -4.52 16.58 -3.46
C LEU A 246 -5.58 15.62 -4.01
N ALA A 247 -5.24 14.80 -5.02
CA ALA A 247 -6.17 13.81 -5.58
C ALA A 247 -6.60 12.79 -4.53
N ASN A 248 -5.69 12.31 -3.69
CA ASN A 248 -6.01 11.40 -2.60
C ASN A 248 -6.93 12.05 -1.55
N ALA A 249 -6.68 13.31 -1.20
CA ALA A 249 -7.52 14.07 -0.28
C ALA A 249 -8.94 14.32 -0.82
N LEU A 250 -9.06 14.71 -2.10
CA LEU A 250 -10.35 14.93 -2.78
C LEU A 250 -11.16 13.64 -2.91
N ARG A 251 -10.50 12.50 -3.18
CA ARG A 251 -11.14 11.18 -3.17
C ARG A 251 -11.68 10.82 -1.80
N ALA A 252 -10.90 11.09 -0.75
CA ALA A 252 -11.31 10.82 0.62
C ALA A 252 -12.49 11.69 1.08
N SER A 253 -12.57 12.95 0.61
CA SER A 253 -13.71 13.84 0.89
C SER A 253 -14.95 13.54 0.04
N GLY A 254 -14.82 12.73 -1.01
CA GLY A 254 -15.91 12.36 -1.93
C GLY A 254 -16.19 13.39 -3.03
N ASP A 255 -15.30 14.37 -3.24
CA ASP A 255 -15.38 15.33 -4.35
C ASP A 255 -14.84 14.70 -5.65
N PHE A 256 -15.64 13.82 -6.24
CA PHE A 256 -15.27 13.09 -7.46
C PHE A 256 -15.13 14.00 -8.68
N ALA A 257 -15.87 15.10 -8.74
CA ALA A 257 -15.79 16.06 -9.85
C ALA A 257 -14.44 16.78 -9.85
N ALA A 258 -14.02 17.32 -8.70
CA ALA A 258 -12.71 17.94 -8.57
C ALA A 258 -11.56 16.93 -8.74
N THR A 259 -11.76 15.70 -8.24
CA THR A 259 -10.80 14.60 -8.43
C THR A 259 -10.59 14.30 -9.92
N GLN A 260 -11.65 14.17 -10.71
CA GLN A 260 -11.56 13.90 -12.14
C GLN A 260 -10.83 15.03 -12.87
N ALA A 261 -11.21 16.29 -12.63
CA ALA A 261 -10.57 17.44 -13.26
C ALA A 261 -9.05 17.48 -12.98
N LEU A 262 -8.65 17.16 -11.75
CA LEU A 262 -7.23 17.09 -11.36
C LEU A 262 -6.49 15.95 -12.08
N PHE A 263 -7.13 14.79 -12.28
CA PHE A 263 -6.52 13.71 -13.05
C PHE A 263 -6.42 14.05 -14.55
N GLU A 264 -7.41 14.74 -15.12
CA GLU A 264 -7.36 15.23 -16.50
C GLU A 264 -6.20 16.21 -16.69
N GLU A 265 -6.05 17.17 -15.78
CA GLU A 265 -4.89 18.08 -15.75
C GLU A 265 -3.57 17.31 -15.61
N GLY A 266 -3.50 16.37 -14.65
CA GLY A 266 -2.31 15.55 -14.42
C GLY A 266 -1.89 14.76 -15.65
N VAL A 267 -2.83 14.17 -16.40
CA VAL A 267 -2.55 13.46 -17.67
C VAL A 267 -2.15 14.40 -18.80
N ALA A 268 -2.61 15.66 -18.80
CA ALA A 268 -2.22 16.66 -19.78
C ALA A 268 -0.76 17.12 -19.59
N HIS A 269 -0.31 17.30 -18.34
CA HIS A 269 1.04 17.77 -18.03
C HIS A 269 2.07 16.65 -17.82
N HIS A 270 1.62 15.48 -17.36
CA HIS A 270 2.45 14.31 -17.07
C HIS A 270 1.89 13.09 -17.82
N PRO A 271 1.93 13.08 -19.17
CA PRO A 271 1.25 12.08 -20.00
C PRO A 271 1.73 10.65 -19.78
N GLU A 272 2.93 10.49 -19.22
CA GLU A 272 3.61 9.22 -18.96
C GLU A 272 3.71 8.91 -17.45
N HIS A 273 2.91 9.54 -16.59
CA HIS A 273 2.96 9.28 -15.16
C HIS A 273 1.90 8.24 -14.74
N PRO A 274 2.29 7.06 -14.20
CA PRO A 274 1.38 5.95 -13.92
C PRO A 274 0.18 6.30 -13.03
N PHE A 275 0.41 7.13 -12.00
CA PHE A 275 -0.65 7.55 -11.08
C PHE A 275 -1.79 8.30 -11.79
N PHE A 276 -1.47 9.27 -12.67
CA PHE A 276 -2.52 10.07 -13.32
C PHE A 276 -3.29 9.27 -14.36
N LEU A 277 -2.60 8.44 -15.16
CA LEU A 277 -3.25 7.56 -16.13
C LEU A 277 -4.23 6.59 -15.46
N THR A 278 -3.77 5.89 -14.41
CA THR A 278 -4.61 4.92 -13.68
C THR A 278 -5.73 5.60 -12.89
N GLY A 279 -5.47 6.76 -12.30
CA GLY A 279 -6.47 7.57 -11.60
C GLY A 279 -7.58 8.07 -12.53
N LEU A 280 -7.24 8.61 -13.70
CA LEU A 280 -8.23 9.05 -14.69
C LEU A 280 -9.08 7.88 -15.19
N ALA A 281 -8.45 6.75 -15.51
CA ALA A 281 -9.15 5.53 -15.93
C ALA A 281 -10.02 4.90 -14.82
N GLN A 282 -9.85 5.32 -13.56
CA GLN A 282 -10.73 4.98 -12.44
C GLN A 282 -11.93 5.90 -12.31
N MET A 283 -11.81 7.16 -12.72
CA MET A 283 -12.91 8.13 -12.63
C MET A 283 -13.83 8.10 -13.85
N VAL A 284 -13.28 7.84 -15.04
CA VAL A 284 -14.03 7.95 -16.30
C VAL A 284 -14.36 6.56 -16.86
N ARG A 285 -15.65 6.31 -17.11
CA ARG A 285 -16.11 5.10 -17.81
C ARG A 285 -15.59 5.06 -19.24
N GLN A 286 -14.85 4.01 -19.58
CA GLN A 286 -14.28 3.85 -20.91
C GLN A 286 -15.27 3.15 -21.84
N SER A 287 -15.65 3.80 -22.93
CA SER A 287 -16.59 3.24 -23.93
C SER A 287 -15.90 2.83 -25.23
N ASP A 288 -14.76 3.43 -25.56
CA ASP A 288 -13.96 3.10 -26.74
C ASP A 288 -12.69 2.35 -26.32
N PRO A 289 -12.48 1.09 -26.79
CA PRO A 289 -11.28 0.32 -26.46
C PRO A 289 -10.01 0.83 -27.17
N HIS A 290 -10.13 1.82 -28.04
CA HIS A 290 -9.03 2.50 -28.72
C HIS A 290 -8.82 3.93 -28.22
N SER A 291 -9.42 4.30 -27.09
CA SER A 291 -9.22 5.62 -26.49
C SER A 291 -7.73 5.90 -26.23
N GLU A 292 -7.35 7.17 -26.35
CA GLU A 292 -5.97 7.60 -26.11
C GLU A 292 -5.45 7.18 -24.73
N LEU A 293 -6.32 7.24 -23.70
CA LEU A 293 -5.98 6.82 -22.34
C LEU A 293 -5.63 5.32 -22.26
N ILE A 294 -6.37 4.45 -22.96
CA ILE A 294 -6.07 3.01 -23.03
C ILE A 294 -4.74 2.79 -23.75
N GLN A 295 -4.51 3.45 -24.89
CA GLN A 295 -3.27 3.32 -25.66
C GLN A 295 -2.04 3.74 -24.84
N ARG A 296 -2.14 4.87 -24.10
CA ARG A 296 -1.07 5.34 -23.20
C ARG A 296 -0.78 4.35 -22.08
N MET A 297 -1.81 3.77 -21.45
CA MET A 297 -1.62 2.71 -20.45
C MET A 297 -0.97 1.45 -21.07
N GLU A 298 -1.39 1.03 -22.27
CA GLU A 298 -0.80 -0.12 -22.99
C GLU A 298 0.69 0.09 -23.29
N GLN A 299 1.10 1.31 -23.66
CA GLN A 299 2.51 1.66 -23.88
C GLN A 299 3.30 1.67 -22.56
N MET A 300 2.75 2.32 -21.53
CA MET A 300 3.42 2.47 -20.24
C MET A 300 3.72 1.12 -19.56
N VAL A 301 2.79 0.16 -19.62
CA VAL A 301 3.03 -1.18 -19.05
C VAL A 301 4.15 -1.96 -19.75
N GLN A 302 4.66 -1.50 -20.89
CA GLN A 302 5.83 -2.09 -21.57
C GLN A 302 7.15 -1.40 -21.23
N HIS A 303 7.13 -0.26 -20.53
CA HIS A 303 8.36 0.48 -20.20
C HIS A 303 9.26 -0.35 -19.27
N PRO A 304 10.57 -0.52 -19.56
CA PRO A 304 11.45 -1.40 -18.78
C PRO A 304 11.61 -0.92 -17.32
N ASP A 305 11.66 0.39 -17.11
CA ASP A 305 11.95 0.98 -15.79
C ASP A 305 10.71 1.17 -14.89
N MET A 306 9.51 0.82 -15.37
CA MET A 306 8.29 0.95 -14.58
C MET A 306 8.34 0.02 -13.36
N VAL A 307 8.08 0.59 -12.19
CA VAL A 307 8.05 -0.13 -10.92
C VAL A 307 7.01 -1.25 -10.97
N GLU A 308 7.39 -2.46 -10.58
CA GLU A 308 6.55 -3.65 -10.79
C GLU A 308 5.17 -3.55 -10.12
N GLN A 309 5.10 -2.91 -8.94
CA GLN A 309 3.82 -2.68 -8.26
C GLN A 309 2.88 -1.76 -9.04
N GLU A 310 3.42 -0.69 -9.63
CA GLU A 310 2.67 0.23 -10.48
C GLU A 310 2.23 -0.46 -11.78
N ARG A 311 3.11 -1.27 -12.36
CA ARG A 311 2.82 -2.07 -13.56
C ARG A 311 1.65 -3.02 -13.32
N ILE A 312 1.66 -3.76 -12.21
CA ILE A 312 0.54 -4.65 -11.85
C ILE A 312 -0.76 -3.85 -11.67
N ALA A 313 -0.71 -2.75 -10.92
CA ALA A 313 -1.89 -1.91 -10.69
C ALA A 313 -2.47 -1.31 -11.99
N MET A 314 -1.59 -0.91 -12.91
CA MET A 314 -1.99 -0.42 -14.23
C MET A 314 -2.60 -1.52 -15.09
N LEU A 315 -2.05 -2.73 -15.10
CA LEU A 315 -2.63 -3.85 -15.86
C LEU A 315 -4.05 -4.22 -15.38
N TYR A 316 -4.33 -4.19 -14.07
CA TYR A 316 -5.70 -4.35 -13.57
C TYR A 316 -6.63 -3.20 -13.99
N THR A 317 -6.11 -1.96 -13.98
CA THR A 317 -6.87 -0.77 -14.42
C THR A 317 -7.18 -0.84 -15.92
N LEU A 318 -6.21 -1.24 -16.73
CA LEU A 318 -6.33 -1.47 -18.16
C LEU A 318 -7.35 -2.59 -18.46
N GLY A 319 -7.27 -3.71 -17.74
CA GLY A 319 -8.25 -4.79 -17.83
C GLY A 319 -9.68 -4.30 -17.58
N ARG A 320 -9.87 -3.44 -16.56
CA ARG A 320 -11.19 -2.85 -16.26
C ARG A 320 -11.66 -1.88 -17.36
N ALA A 321 -10.79 -1.02 -17.86
CA ALA A 321 -11.10 -0.09 -18.95
C ALA A 321 -11.52 -0.82 -20.24
N LEU A 322 -10.81 -1.89 -20.58
CA LEU A 322 -11.10 -2.73 -21.75
C LEU A 322 -12.40 -3.54 -21.55
N ASP A 323 -12.69 -4.00 -20.34
CA ASP A 323 -13.96 -4.65 -20.00
C ASP A 323 -15.15 -3.71 -20.15
N GLN A 324 -15.03 -2.46 -19.66
CA GLN A 324 -16.07 -1.43 -19.80
C GLN A 324 -16.37 -1.06 -21.25
N SER A 325 -15.37 -1.16 -22.13
CA SER A 325 -15.47 -0.92 -23.58
C SER A 325 -15.75 -2.20 -24.39
N HIS A 326 -16.08 -3.31 -23.70
CA HIS A 326 -16.45 -4.60 -24.28
C HIS A 326 -15.34 -5.30 -25.09
N ALA A 327 -14.08 -4.88 -24.95
CA ALA A 327 -12.91 -5.54 -25.54
C ALA A 327 -12.45 -6.72 -24.67
N TYR A 328 -13.31 -7.71 -24.48
CA TYR A 328 -13.15 -8.78 -23.47
C TYR A 328 -11.85 -9.59 -23.60
N ASP A 329 -11.35 -9.82 -24.82
CA ASP A 329 -10.09 -10.56 -25.02
C ASP A 329 -8.86 -9.79 -24.56
N ARG A 330 -8.81 -8.51 -24.92
CA ARG A 330 -7.74 -7.61 -24.49
C ARG A 330 -7.83 -7.40 -22.98
N ALA A 331 -9.06 -7.26 -22.45
CA ALA A 331 -9.29 -7.18 -21.01
C ALA A 331 -8.74 -8.41 -20.27
N PHE A 332 -9.10 -9.61 -20.73
CA PHE A 332 -8.61 -10.86 -20.14
C PHE A 332 -7.09 -10.99 -20.21
N THR A 333 -6.49 -10.60 -21.34
CA THR A 333 -5.03 -10.58 -21.51
C THR A 333 -4.35 -9.66 -20.49
N ALA A 334 -4.87 -8.45 -20.28
CA ALA A 334 -4.35 -7.52 -19.29
C ALA A 334 -4.48 -8.08 -17.86
N TYR A 335 -5.64 -8.64 -17.50
CA TYR A 335 -5.84 -9.30 -16.21
C TYR A 335 -4.92 -10.51 -16.03
N GLN A 336 -4.71 -11.32 -17.06
CA GLN A 336 -3.82 -12.47 -17.00
C GLN A 336 -2.37 -12.06 -16.75
N GLN A 337 -1.90 -11.00 -17.42
CA GLN A 337 -0.56 -10.45 -17.18
C GLN A 337 -0.43 -9.90 -15.75
N ALA A 338 -1.44 -9.16 -15.26
CA ALA A 338 -1.45 -8.63 -13.91
C ALA A 338 -1.35 -9.74 -12.85
N ASN A 339 -2.20 -10.76 -12.99
CA ASN A 339 -2.25 -11.89 -12.07
C ASN A 339 -0.98 -12.74 -12.12
N ARG A 340 -0.40 -13.00 -13.30
CA ARG A 340 0.87 -13.74 -13.42
C ARG A 340 2.01 -13.02 -12.71
N ARG A 341 2.16 -11.71 -12.94
CA ARG A 341 3.19 -10.88 -12.30
C ARG A 341 3.01 -10.84 -10.78
N ARG A 342 1.76 -10.65 -10.32
CA ARG A 342 1.43 -10.71 -8.89
C ARG A 342 1.77 -12.06 -8.29
N TYR A 343 1.37 -13.16 -8.94
CA TYR A 343 1.63 -14.52 -8.49
C TYR A 343 3.14 -14.82 -8.39
N GLN A 344 3.96 -14.29 -9.30
CA GLN A 344 5.42 -14.40 -9.27
C GLN A 344 6.06 -13.53 -8.17
N SER A 345 5.45 -12.40 -7.84
CA SER A 345 5.91 -11.53 -6.75
C SER A 345 5.59 -12.07 -5.33
N GLN A 346 4.68 -13.05 -5.22
CA GLN A 346 4.27 -13.65 -3.96
C GLN A 346 4.99 -14.99 -3.74
N GLY A 347 5.50 -15.22 -2.52
CA GLY A 347 6.43 -16.31 -2.15
C GLY A 347 5.94 -17.75 -2.37
N LEU A 348 5.62 -18.51 -1.31
CA LEU A 348 5.14 -19.90 -1.42
C LEU A 348 3.63 -19.95 -1.75
N THR A 349 3.15 -21.07 -2.29
CA THR A 349 1.70 -21.29 -2.55
C THR A 349 0.93 -21.40 -1.23
N ASP A 350 -0.26 -20.81 -1.16
CA ASP A 350 -1.14 -20.86 0.02
C ASP A 350 -2.38 -21.75 -0.18
N LEU A 351 -2.64 -22.25 -1.39
CA LEU A 351 -3.84 -23.04 -1.67
C LEU A 351 -3.93 -24.31 -0.81
N HIS A 352 -2.85 -25.09 -0.74
CA HIS A 352 -2.83 -26.36 0.00
C HIS A 352 -3.05 -26.13 1.50
N ILE A 353 -2.37 -25.15 2.08
CA ILE A 353 -2.51 -24.76 3.50
C ILE A 353 -3.98 -24.44 3.81
N ASN A 354 -4.62 -23.69 2.92
CA ASN A 354 -6.01 -23.28 3.04
C ASN A 354 -7.00 -24.45 2.90
N ILE A 355 -6.80 -25.33 1.92
CA ILE A 355 -7.66 -26.50 1.73
C ILE A 355 -7.47 -27.49 2.88
N ASP A 356 -6.25 -27.70 3.37
CA ASP A 356 -5.96 -28.56 4.53
C ASP A 356 -6.62 -28.03 5.79
N LEU A 357 -6.63 -26.71 6.00
CA LEU A 357 -7.38 -26.08 7.09
C LEU A 357 -8.89 -26.38 6.97
N ILE A 358 -9.47 -26.21 5.78
CA ILE A 358 -10.88 -26.53 5.53
C ILE A 358 -11.15 -28.03 5.81
N ALA A 359 -10.26 -28.93 5.38
CA ALA A 359 -10.40 -30.37 5.60
C ALA A 359 -10.33 -30.74 7.09
N ARG A 360 -9.43 -30.11 7.87
CA ARG A 360 -9.35 -30.28 9.33
C ARG A 360 -10.61 -29.78 10.03
N ILE A 361 -11.12 -28.60 9.65
CA ILE A 361 -12.39 -28.06 10.17
C ILE A 361 -13.55 -29.02 9.86
N ARG A 362 -13.66 -29.50 8.61
CA ARG A 362 -14.70 -30.47 8.22
C ARG A 362 -14.65 -31.74 9.05
N THR A 363 -13.45 -32.24 9.32
CA THR A 363 -13.23 -33.46 10.10
C THR A 363 -13.67 -33.25 11.55
N LEU A 364 -13.25 -32.14 12.17
CA LEU A 364 -13.54 -31.86 13.56
C LEU A 364 -15.04 -31.57 13.80
N PHE A 365 -15.65 -30.80 12.91
CA PHE A 365 -17.03 -30.35 13.02
C PHE A 365 -18.00 -31.15 12.14
N ASN A 366 -17.73 -32.44 11.91
CA ASN A 366 -18.58 -33.31 11.07
C ASN A 366 -19.95 -33.66 11.69
N ARG A 367 -20.23 -33.17 12.90
CA ARG A 367 -21.45 -33.38 13.68
C ARG A 367 -21.81 -32.10 14.46
N PRO A 368 -23.08 -31.94 14.88
CA PRO A 368 -23.48 -30.80 15.71
C PRO A 368 -22.62 -30.71 16.98
N GLN A 369 -22.17 -29.50 17.28
CA GLN A 369 -21.44 -29.22 18.52
C GLN A 369 -22.43 -28.81 19.63
N ALA A 370 -22.05 -29.08 20.87
CA ALA A 370 -22.78 -28.57 22.02
C ALA A 370 -22.67 -27.03 22.07
N THR A 371 -23.75 -26.37 22.48
CA THR A 371 -23.69 -24.96 22.85
C THR A 371 -22.85 -24.84 24.12
N LEU A 372 -21.77 -24.05 24.07
CA LEU A 372 -20.88 -23.82 25.21
C LEU A 372 -21.34 -22.63 26.03
N VAL A 373 -22.03 -21.66 25.40
CA VAL A 373 -22.61 -20.52 26.11
C VAL A 373 -24.10 -20.38 25.82
N PRO A 374 -24.98 -20.88 26.71
CA PRO A 374 -26.42 -20.93 26.46
C PRO A 374 -27.12 -19.58 26.64
N ASN A 375 -26.55 -18.67 27.45
CA ASN A 375 -27.14 -17.37 27.77
C ASN A 375 -26.15 -16.25 27.47
N HIS A 376 -26.36 -15.55 26.35
CA HIS A 376 -25.80 -14.22 26.10
C HIS A 376 -26.94 -13.20 26.07
N SER A 377 -27.12 -12.51 27.19
CA SER A 377 -28.14 -11.47 27.36
C SER A 377 -27.51 -10.09 27.30
N ASP A 378 -27.03 -9.71 26.13
CA ASP A 378 -26.56 -8.34 25.90
C ASP A 378 -27.62 -7.48 25.21
N GLY A 379 -28.71 -8.08 24.70
CA GLY A 379 -29.77 -7.33 24.02
C GLY A 379 -29.43 -6.94 22.57
N VAL A 380 -28.32 -7.46 22.03
CA VAL A 380 -27.95 -7.36 20.61
C VAL A 380 -27.80 -8.74 20.01
N VAL A 381 -28.32 -8.94 18.79
CA VAL A 381 -28.16 -10.17 18.01
C VAL A 381 -27.08 -9.97 16.94
N PRO A 382 -25.96 -10.73 16.99
CA PRO A 382 -24.94 -10.70 15.94
C PRO A 382 -25.46 -11.29 14.62
N LEU A 383 -25.22 -10.56 13.52
CA LEU A 383 -25.54 -10.99 12.16
C LEU A 383 -24.25 -11.28 11.39
N PHE A 384 -23.90 -12.55 11.26
CA PHE A 384 -22.70 -12.95 10.51
C PHE A 384 -23.01 -13.04 9.02
N ILE A 385 -22.39 -12.18 8.22
CA ILE A 385 -22.50 -12.21 6.77
C ILE A 385 -21.25 -12.90 6.20
N VAL A 386 -21.43 -14.14 5.74
CA VAL A 386 -20.34 -15.03 5.29
C VAL A 386 -20.46 -15.38 3.81
N GLY A 387 -19.37 -15.85 3.20
CA GLY A 387 -19.36 -16.31 1.81
C GLY A 387 -17.99 -16.15 1.16
N MET A 388 -17.96 -16.17 -0.17
CA MET A 388 -16.75 -15.89 -0.94
C MET A 388 -16.59 -14.41 -1.25
N PHE A 389 -15.36 -13.96 -1.50
CA PHE A 389 -15.14 -12.61 -2.03
C PHE A 389 -15.93 -12.41 -3.31
N ARG A 390 -16.47 -11.20 -3.47
CA ARG A 390 -17.25 -10.82 -4.67
C ARG A 390 -18.55 -11.61 -4.87
N SER A 391 -19.08 -12.27 -3.83
CA SER A 391 -20.39 -12.95 -3.88
C SER A 391 -21.61 -12.03 -3.63
N GLY A 392 -21.38 -10.74 -3.34
CA GLY A 392 -22.47 -9.77 -3.13
C GLY A 392 -22.73 -9.37 -1.67
N SER A 393 -21.89 -9.81 -0.72
CA SER A 393 -22.05 -9.53 0.71
C SER A 393 -22.12 -8.04 1.08
N THR A 394 -21.43 -7.17 0.34
CA THR A 394 -21.51 -5.72 0.58
C THR A 394 -22.92 -5.17 0.34
N LEU A 395 -23.61 -5.64 -0.70
CA LEU A 395 -24.99 -5.22 -0.96
C LEU A 395 -25.91 -5.66 0.19
N ILE A 396 -25.73 -6.88 0.68
CA ILE A 396 -26.48 -7.43 1.82
C ILE A 396 -26.27 -6.56 3.07
N GLU A 397 -25.01 -6.24 3.40
CA GLU A 397 -24.70 -5.39 4.55
C GLU A 397 -25.28 -3.97 4.39
N GLN A 398 -25.26 -3.40 3.18
CA GLN A 398 -25.86 -2.08 2.93
C GLN A 398 -27.38 -2.07 3.06
N ILE A 399 -28.06 -3.11 2.59
CA ILE A 399 -29.50 -3.29 2.77
C ILE A 399 -29.83 -3.35 4.26
N LEU A 400 -29.15 -4.24 5.01
CA LEU A 400 -29.39 -4.40 6.44
C LEU A 400 -29.02 -3.15 7.24
N GLY A 401 -27.86 -2.56 6.97
CA GLY A 401 -27.39 -1.34 7.62
C GLY A 401 -28.21 -0.10 7.28
N SER A 402 -29.17 -0.18 6.37
CA SER A 402 -30.13 0.91 6.15
C SER A 402 -31.36 0.80 7.05
N HIS A 403 -31.57 -0.35 7.70
CA HIS A 403 -32.63 -0.53 8.69
C HIS A 403 -32.29 0.24 9.99
N PRO A 404 -33.25 0.96 10.61
CA PRO A 404 -32.98 1.79 11.79
C PRO A 404 -32.48 1.01 13.02
N GLN A 405 -32.77 -0.29 13.11
CA GLN A 405 -32.35 -1.14 14.23
C GLN A 405 -31.04 -1.92 13.99
N VAL A 406 -30.32 -1.63 12.91
CA VAL A 406 -29.10 -2.36 12.52
C VAL A 406 -27.89 -1.42 12.44
N ALA A 407 -26.85 -1.77 13.18
CA ALA A 407 -25.53 -1.16 13.04
C ALA A 407 -24.59 -2.08 12.24
N THR A 408 -23.58 -1.49 11.61
CA THR A 408 -22.59 -2.23 10.81
C THR A 408 -21.18 -2.05 11.33
N THR A 409 -20.36 -3.10 11.21
CA THR A 409 -18.93 -3.03 11.60
C THR A 409 -17.96 -3.11 10.41
N GLY A 410 -18.44 -3.56 9.25
CA GLY A 410 -17.62 -3.81 8.07
C GLY A 410 -16.79 -5.10 8.18
N GLU A 411 -15.61 -5.11 7.54
CA GLU A 411 -14.67 -6.25 7.56
C GLU A 411 -13.74 -6.16 8.77
N ARG A 412 -14.09 -6.83 9.89
CA ARG A 412 -13.28 -6.87 11.12
C ARG A 412 -12.88 -8.31 11.49
N PRO A 413 -11.61 -8.59 11.84
CA PRO A 413 -11.13 -9.93 12.18
C PRO A 413 -11.44 -10.35 13.64
N HIS A 414 -12.59 -9.97 14.19
CA HIS A 414 -12.91 -10.18 15.62
C HIS A 414 -12.86 -11.67 16.01
N ILE A 415 -13.56 -12.53 15.28
CA ILE A 415 -13.54 -13.99 15.53
C ILE A 415 -12.14 -14.56 15.30
N ALA A 416 -11.47 -14.20 14.21
CA ALA A 416 -10.13 -14.69 13.91
C ALA A 416 -9.12 -14.34 15.02
N ASN A 417 -9.20 -13.13 15.58
CA ASN A 417 -8.36 -12.69 16.71
C ASN A 417 -8.60 -13.53 17.97
N LEU A 418 -9.86 -13.82 18.29
CA LEU A 418 -10.21 -14.68 19.43
C LEU A 418 -9.67 -16.10 19.25
N LEU A 419 -9.75 -16.65 18.03
CA LEU A 419 -9.23 -17.98 17.72
C LEU A 419 -7.70 -18.03 17.74
N HIS A 420 -7.03 -16.96 17.31
CA HIS A 420 -5.57 -16.86 17.38
C HIS A 420 -5.05 -16.90 18.83
N GLN A 421 -5.79 -16.30 19.76
CA GLN A 421 -5.46 -16.29 21.19
C GLN A 421 -5.92 -17.55 21.94
N MET A 422 -6.73 -18.41 21.31
CA MET A 422 -7.31 -19.60 21.95
C MET A 422 -6.26 -20.55 22.54
N PRO A 423 -5.12 -20.87 21.87
CA PRO A 423 -4.12 -21.77 22.45
C PRO A 423 -3.57 -21.25 23.79
N GLN A 424 -3.33 -19.94 23.88
CA GLN A 424 -2.87 -19.29 25.11
C GLN A 424 -3.90 -19.41 26.24
N ARG A 425 -5.20 -19.18 25.94
CA ARG A 425 -6.29 -19.32 26.93
C ARG A 425 -6.47 -20.74 27.43
N LEU A 426 -6.21 -21.71 26.55
CA LEU A 426 -6.28 -23.13 26.85
C LEU A 426 -5.00 -23.66 27.51
N GLY A 427 -3.92 -22.87 27.57
CA GLY A 427 -2.62 -23.33 28.06
C GLY A 427 -1.98 -24.41 27.18
N THR A 428 -2.17 -24.35 25.87
CA THR A 428 -1.67 -25.34 24.90
C THR A 428 -0.92 -24.68 23.75
N THR A 429 -0.08 -25.47 23.07
CA THR A 429 0.59 -25.09 21.81
C THR A 429 -0.19 -25.56 20.58
N VAL A 430 -1.24 -26.37 20.77
CA VAL A 430 -2.11 -26.83 19.68
C VAL A 430 -2.93 -25.64 19.16
N VAL A 431 -2.93 -25.43 17.85
CA VAL A 431 -3.63 -24.32 17.21
C VAL A 431 -5.02 -24.73 16.70
N PHE A 432 -5.86 -23.74 16.39
CA PHE A 432 -7.15 -23.96 15.73
C PHE A 432 -6.97 -24.71 14.39
N PRO A 433 -7.89 -25.62 14.00
CA PRO A 433 -9.10 -26.05 14.71
C PRO A 433 -8.89 -27.05 15.85
N ASP A 434 -7.77 -27.76 15.90
CA ASP A 434 -7.61 -28.95 16.75
C ASP A 434 -7.72 -28.65 18.26
N CYS A 435 -7.39 -27.44 18.69
CA CYS A 435 -7.51 -27.03 20.09
C CYS A 435 -8.97 -26.82 20.55
N PHE A 436 -9.93 -26.70 19.64
CA PHE A 436 -11.32 -26.39 19.99
C PHE A 436 -11.95 -27.45 20.91
N SER A 437 -11.61 -28.74 20.76
CA SER A 437 -12.13 -29.82 21.60
C SER A 437 -11.80 -29.67 23.09
N ALA A 438 -10.80 -28.86 23.44
CA ALA A 438 -10.43 -28.59 24.82
C ALA A 438 -11.17 -27.39 25.43
N LEU A 439 -11.94 -26.63 24.63
CA LEU A 439 -12.66 -25.46 25.09
C LEU A 439 -13.83 -25.83 26.00
N LYS A 440 -13.84 -25.26 27.20
CA LYS A 440 -14.88 -25.47 28.22
C LYS A 440 -15.77 -24.23 28.38
N PRO A 441 -17.00 -24.37 28.92
CA PRO A 441 -17.94 -23.25 29.10
C PRO A 441 -17.37 -22.05 29.88
N ASP A 442 -16.60 -22.29 30.94
CA ASP A 442 -15.96 -21.25 31.77
C ASP A 442 -14.92 -20.43 31.01
N GLN A 443 -14.27 -21.03 30.00
CA GLN A 443 -13.33 -20.35 29.10
C GLN A 443 -14.05 -19.71 27.90
N ALA A 444 -15.16 -20.29 27.46
CA ALA A 444 -15.96 -19.82 26.33
C ALA A 444 -16.72 -18.53 26.65
N GLN A 445 -17.28 -18.40 27.86
CA GLN A 445 -18.03 -17.22 28.30
C GLN A 445 -17.24 -15.90 28.14
N PRO A 446 -16.01 -15.74 28.68
CA PRO A 446 -15.26 -14.50 28.51
C PRO A 446 -14.84 -14.22 27.07
N MET A 447 -14.57 -15.27 26.27
CA MET A 447 -14.28 -15.09 24.83
C MET A 447 -15.48 -14.50 24.08
N ALA A 448 -16.68 -14.98 24.40
CA ALA A 448 -17.89 -14.50 23.77
C ALA A 448 -18.26 -13.09 24.23
N GLN A 449 -18.02 -12.72 25.50
CA GLN A 449 -18.20 -11.34 25.97
C GLN A 449 -17.26 -10.38 25.25
N GLU A 450 -15.98 -10.74 25.14
CA GLU A 450 -14.98 -9.92 24.45
C GLU A 450 -15.33 -9.68 22.97
N TYR A 451 -15.86 -10.70 22.28
CA TYR A 451 -16.39 -10.53 20.93
C TYR A 451 -17.50 -9.47 20.89
N LEU A 452 -18.49 -9.57 21.78
CA LEU A 452 -19.65 -8.68 21.80
C LEU A 452 -19.25 -7.24 22.12
N ASP A 453 -18.31 -7.05 23.06
CA ASP A 453 -17.74 -5.76 23.41
C ASP A 453 -16.98 -5.15 22.22
N ALA A 454 -16.18 -5.96 21.51
CA ALA A 454 -15.48 -5.53 20.29
C ALA A 454 -16.45 -5.19 19.16
N LEU A 455 -17.52 -5.97 18.99
CA LEU A 455 -18.55 -5.76 17.97
C LEU A 455 -19.30 -4.44 18.22
N ARG A 456 -19.69 -4.16 19.47
CA ARG A 456 -20.35 -2.91 19.87
C ARG A 456 -19.46 -1.70 19.72
N SER A 457 -18.24 -1.76 20.24
CA SER A 457 -17.31 -0.62 20.22
C SER A 457 -16.85 -0.22 18.81
N SER A 458 -16.93 -1.15 17.85
CA SER A 458 -16.47 -0.93 16.48
C SER A 458 -17.58 -0.67 15.45
N CYS A 459 -18.86 -0.65 15.86
CA CYS A 459 -19.95 -0.39 14.94
C CYS A 459 -20.12 1.12 14.65
N ASP A 460 -20.91 1.42 13.63
CA ASP A 460 -21.22 2.79 13.18
C ASP A 460 -22.23 3.54 14.07
N ALA A 461 -22.82 2.87 15.07
CA ALA A 461 -23.80 3.45 16.01
C ALA A 461 -23.69 2.85 17.43
N PRO A 462 -22.54 2.96 18.12
CA PRO A 462 -22.24 2.21 19.35
C PRO A 462 -23.10 2.58 20.57
N ASN A 463 -23.69 3.78 20.57
CA ASN A 463 -24.46 4.32 21.70
C ASN A 463 -25.95 4.50 21.37
N ASP A 464 -26.41 4.00 20.23
CA ASP A 464 -27.81 4.16 19.82
C ASP A 464 -28.67 3.05 20.45
N PRO A 465 -29.62 3.39 21.34
CA PRO A 465 -30.43 2.40 22.04
C PRO A 465 -31.45 1.69 21.14
N THR A 466 -31.66 2.16 19.90
CA THR A 466 -32.57 1.52 18.94
C THR A 466 -31.95 0.30 18.25
N ILE A 467 -30.62 0.16 18.33
CA ILE A 467 -29.85 -0.91 17.71
C ILE A 467 -30.09 -2.22 18.47
N THR A 468 -30.70 -3.18 17.79
CA THR A 468 -30.95 -4.54 18.31
C THR A 468 -30.11 -5.60 17.58
N HIS A 469 -29.50 -5.22 16.46
CA HIS A 469 -28.71 -6.12 15.62
C HIS A 469 -27.42 -5.43 15.16
N ILE A 470 -26.31 -6.18 15.11
CA ILE A 470 -25.05 -5.67 14.58
C ILE A 470 -24.49 -6.66 13.56
N THR A 471 -24.13 -6.17 12.37
CA THR A 471 -23.47 -7.00 11.35
C THR A 471 -22.00 -7.21 11.68
N ASP A 472 -21.56 -8.46 11.55
CA ASP A 472 -20.16 -8.84 11.34
C ASP A 472 -20.05 -9.38 9.91
N LYS A 473 -19.49 -8.57 9.02
CA LYS A 473 -19.27 -8.94 7.62
C LYS A 473 -17.80 -9.20 7.39
N LEU A 474 -17.29 -10.30 7.94
CA LEU A 474 -16.05 -10.91 7.48
C LEU A 474 -16.35 -12.23 6.77
N LEU A 475 -16.18 -12.23 5.45
CA LEU A 475 -16.54 -13.36 4.58
C LEU A 475 -15.98 -14.70 5.04
N PHE A 476 -14.71 -14.72 5.47
CA PHE A 476 -14.01 -15.91 5.98
C PHE A 476 -14.53 -16.45 7.30
N ASN A 477 -15.46 -15.78 7.98
CA ASN A 477 -16.14 -16.36 9.15
C ASN A 477 -16.88 -17.67 8.82
N PHE A 478 -17.07 -18.00 7.52
CA PHE A 478 -17.49 -19.34 7.11
C PHE A 478 -16.58 -20.46 7.65
N LEU A 479 -15.29 -20.21 7.89
CA LEU A 479 -14.36 -21.18 8.47
C LEU A 479 -14.69 -21.48 9.94
N TYR A 480 -15.38 -20.56 10.62
CA TYR A 480 -15.51 -20.55 12.07
C TYR A 480 -16.94 -20.78 12.55
N LEU A 481 -17.89 -21.11 11.65
CA LEU A 481 -19.29 -21.24 12.02
C LEU A 481 -19.56 -22.30 13.10
N GLY A 482 -18.75 -23.36 13.16
CA GLY A 482 -18.82 -24.35 14.24
C GLY A 482 -18.52 -23.76 15.63
N VAL A 483 -17.56 -22.83 15.72
CA VAL A 483 -17.24 -22.13 16.97
C VAL A 483 -18.28 -21.05 17.25
N ILE A 484 -18.66 -20.28 16.24
CA ILE A 484 -19.69 -19.24 16.34
C ILE A 484 -20.99 -19.85 16.87
N ALA A 485 -21.38 -21.02 16.40
CA ALA A 485 -22.58 -21.70 16.89
C ALA A 485 -22.46 -22.17 18.36
N ALA A 486 -21.27 -22.54 18.81
CA ALA A 486 -21.02 -22.93 20.19
C ALA A 486 -21.03 -21.72 21.15
N LEU A 487 -20.56 -20.56 20.68
CA LEU A 487 -20.47 -19.33 21.46
C LEU A 487 -21.75 -18.49 21.42
N PHE A 488 -22.45 -18.42 20.28
CA PHE A 488 -23.54 -17.47 20.06
C PHE A 488 -24.79 -18.17 19.53
N PRO A 489 -25.50 -18.98 20.32
CA PRO A 489 -26.62 -19.81 19.84
C PRO A 489 -27.79 -19.01 19.24
N HIS A 490 -27.89 -17.71 19.54
CA HIS A 490 -28.91 -16.80 19.00
C HIS A 490 -28.46 -15.97 17.80
N ALA A 491 -27.19 -16.07 17.38
CA ALA A 491 -26.70 -15.37 16.20
C ALA A 491 -27.41 -15.86 14.93
N ARG A 492 -27.46 -15.00 13.91
CA ARG A 492 -28.01 -15.34 12.60
C ARG A 492 -26.90 -15.39 11.57
N ILE A 493 -26.89 -16.44 10.76
CA ILE A 493 -25.91 -16.61 9.69
C ILE A 493 -26.58 -16.31 8.36
N ILE A 494 -26.02 -15.32 7.65
CA ILE A 494 -26.45 -14.89 6.32
C ILE A 494 -25.35 -15.27 5.35
N HIS A 495 -25.64 -16.19 4.44
CA HIS A 495 -24.69 -16.73 3.50
C HIS A 495 -24.89 -16.10 2.12
N SER A 496 -23.92 -15.32 1.68
CA SER A 496 -23.94 -14.64 0.38
C SER A 496 -23.48 -15.59 -0.72
N VAL A 497 -24.41 -15.98 -1.59
CA VAL A 497 -24.20 -16.97 -2.67
C VAL A 497 -24.30 -16.29 -4.03
N ARG A 498 -23.40 -16.63 -4.94
CA ARG A 498 -23.40 -16.16 -6.34
C ARG A 498 -22.94 -17.29 -7.25
N ASP A 499 -23.20 -17.20 -8.55
CA ASP A 499 -22.67 -18.17 -9.52
C ASP A 499 -21.15 -18.35 -9.32
N PRO A 500 -20.65 -19.61 -9.23
CA PRO A 500 -19.24 -19.88 -8.94
C PRO A 500 -18.30 -19.32 -10.01
N ARG A 501 -18.73 -19.27 -11.28
CA ARG A 501 -17.93 -18.75 -12.40
C ARG A 501 -17.79 -17.24 -12.28
N ASP A 502 -18.90 -16.54 -12.02
CA ASP A 502 -18.87 -15.10 -11.78
C ASP A 502 -18.08 -14.73 -10.54
N THR A 503 -18.16 -15.55 -9.48
CA THR A 503 -17.40 -15.36 -8.24
C THR A 503 -15.90 -15.49 -8.49
N CYS A 504 -15.44 -16.61 -9.05
CA CYS A 504 -14.03 -16.85 -9.32
C CYS A 504 -13.45 -15.82 -10.30
N LEU A 505 -14.20 -15.49 -11.37
CA LEU A 505 -13.78 -14.47 -12.33
C LEU A 505 -13.69 -13.08 -11.68
N SER A 506 -14.64 -12.73 -10.82
CA SER A 506 -14.61 -11.43 -10.12
C SER A 506 -13.45 -11.34 -9.13
N ILE A 507 -13.07 -12.46 -8.49
CA ILE A 507 -11.87 -12.54 -7.65
C ILE A 507 -10.63 -12.32 -8.52
N TYR A 508 -10.53 -13.03 -9.65
CA TYR A 508 -9.41 -12.94 -10.57
C TYR A 508 -9.20 -11.54 -11.16
N PHE A 509 -10.27 -10.78 -11.38
CA PHE A 509 -10.19 -9.41 -11.91
C PHE A 509 -9.93 -8.33 -10.85
N GLN A 510 -9.94 -8.69 -9.57
CA GLN A 510 -9.76 -7.73 -8.48
C GLN A 510 -8.28 -7.61 -8.09
N ASN A 511 -7.77 -6.36 -8.08
CA ASN A 511 -6.43 -6.08 -7.57
C ASN A 511 -6.42 -6.12 -6.03
N PHE A 512 -6.22 -7.30 -5.45
CA PHE A 512 -6.05 -7.45 -4.01
C PHE A 512 -4.61 -7.16 -3.58
N THR A 513 -4.35 -5.97 -3.02
CA THR A 513 -3.01 -5.59 -2.54
C THR A 513 -2.53 -6.40 -1.33
N ARG A 514 -3.46 -7.02 -0.59
CA ARG A 514 -3.21 -7.94 0.54
C ARG A 514 -3.96 -9.28 0.39
N GLY A 515 -4.22 -9.70 -0.86
CA GLY A 515 -4.95 -10.93 -1.16
C GLY A 515 -4.10 -12.19 -1.00
N GLN A 516 -4.79 -13.33 -0.93
CA GLN A 516 -4.17 -14.66 -0.95
C GLN A 516 -3.72 -15.02 -2.36
N ARG A 517 -2.65 -15.81 -2.47
CA ARG A 517 -1.97 -16.15 -3.72
C ARG A 517 -2.85 -16.97 -4.67
N PHE A 518 -3.71 -17.84 -4.11
CA PHE A 518 -4.64 -18.61 -4.92
C PHE A 518 -5.59 -17.73 -5.76
N MET A 519 -5.86 -16.50 -5.32
CA MET A 519 -6.78 -15.56 -5.98
C MET A 519 -6.26 -15.07 -7.34
N GLN A 520 -4.97 -15.26 -7.63
CA GLN A 520 -4.35 -14.88 -8.91
C GLN A 520 -4.34 -16.01 -9.93
N SER A 521 -4.95 -17.16 -9.64
CA SER A 521 -5.14 -18.26 -10.57
C SER A 521 -6.61 -18.66 -10.60
N LEU A 522 -7.20 -18.76 -11.79
CA LEU A 522 -8.60 -19.16 -11.93
C LEU A 522 -8.78 -20.60 -11.43
N GLU A 523 -7.85 -21.48 -11.78
CA GLU A 523 -7.83 -22.88 -11.39
C GLU A 523 -7.70 -23.05 -9.88
N GLU A 524 -6.74 -22.36 -9.24
CA GLU A 524 -6.56 -22.42 -7.79
C GLU A 524 -7.77 -21.82 -7.06
N THR A 525 -8.34 -20.72 -7.58
CA THR A 525 -9.58 -20.14 -7.06
C THR A 525 -10.76 -21.11 -7.16
N ALA A 526 -10.88 -21.88 -8.24
CA ALA A 526 -11.92 -22.91 -8.37
C ALA A 526 -11.75 -24.05 -7.36
N HIS A 527 -10.52 -24.53 -7.14
CA HIS A 527 -10.24 -25.55 -6.11
C HIS A 527 -10.60 -25.05 -4.71
N TYR A 528 -10.21 -23.81 -4.38
CA TYR A 528 -10.59 -23.19 -3.11
C TYR A 528 -12.12 -23.05 -3.00
N TYR A 529 -12.78 -22.59 -4.05
CA TYR A 529 -14.24 -22.44 -4.09
C TYR A 529 -14.95 -23.77 -3.82
N ARG A 530 -14.48 -24.89 -4.39
CA ARG A 530 -15.04 -26.21 -4.11
C ARG A 530 -14.89 -26.58 -2.63
N ALA A 531 -13.71 -26.39 -2.06
CA ALA A 531 -13.48 -26.65 -0.63
C ALA A 531 -14.40 -25.80 0.27
N TYR A 532 -14.57 -24.52 -0.06
CA TYR A 532 -15.54 -23.63 0.59
C TYR A 532 -16.98 -24.13 0.45
N ALA A 533 -17.43 -24.47 -0.76
CA ALA A 533 -18.79 -24.92 -1.02
C ALA A 533 -19.11 -26.23 -0.28
N ASP A 534 -18.13 -27.12 -0.16
CA ASP A 534 -18.23 -28.34 0.64
C ASP A 534 -18.43 -28.04 2.12
N LEU A 535 -17.66 -27.10 2.65
CA LEU A 535 -17.73 -26.69 4.03
C LEU A 535 -19.09 -26.03 4.33
N MET A 536 -19.60 -25.17 3.44
CA MET A 536 -20.94 -24.61 3.59
C MET A 536 -22.05 -25.66 3.52
N ARG A 537 -21.92 -26.68 2.67
CA ARG A 537 -22.85 -27.83 2.65
C ARG A 537 -22.80 -28.65 3.93
N LEU A 538 -21.62 -28.77 4.55
CA LEU A 538 -21.50 -29.36 5.88
C LEU A 538 -22.24 -28.50 6.91
N TRP A 539 -22.03 -27.19 6.90
CA TRP A 539 -22.66 -26.27 7.84
C TRP A 539 -24.18 -26.27 7.80
N HIS A 540 -24.77 -26.27 6.61
CA HIS A 540 -26.22 -26.43 6.42
C HIS A 540 -26.77 -27.74 7.02
N ARG A 541 -25.94 -28.77 7.18
CA ARG A 541 -26.34 -30.07 7.72
C ARG A 541 -26.14 -30.18 9.22
N VAL A 542 -25.06 -29.61 9.77
CA VAL A 542 -24.62 -29.90 11.15
C VAL A 542 -24.77 -28.75 12.12
N LEU A 543 -24.91 -27.50 11.66
CA LEU A 543 -25.06 -26.39 12.59
C LEU A 543 -26.45 -26.43 13.25
N PRO A 544 -26.54 -26.19 14.57
CA PRO A 544 -27.81 -26.15 15.28
C PRO A 544 -28.62 -24.86 14.99
N MET A 545 -27.98 -23.83 14.42
CA MET A 545 -28.60 -22.55 14.08
C MET A 545 -28.92 -22.45 12.59
N PRO A 546 -29.99 -21.74 12.21
CA PRO A 546 -30.39 -21.62 10.82
C PRO A 546 -29.43 -20.72 10.03
N ILE A 547 -29.19 -21.09 8.76
CA ILE A 547 -28.42 -20.31 7.78
C ILE A 547 -29.39 -19.86 6.69
N HIS A 548 -29.36 -18.57 6.33
CA HIS A 548 -30.13 -18.03 5.21
C HIS A 548 -29.24 -17.76 4.01
N ASP A 549 -29.47 -18.49 2.92
CA ASP A 549 -28.76 -18.28 1.66
C ASP A 549 -29.39 -17.11 0.88
N VAL A 550 -28.62 -16.03 0.73
CA VAL A 550 -28.98 -14.89 -0.12
C VAL A 550 -28.30 -15.07 -1.47
N VAL A 551 -29.09 -15.48 -2.47
CA VAL A 551 -28.60 -15.69 -3.84
C VAL A 551 -28.57 -14.35 -4.58
N TYR A 552 -27.38 -13.89 -4.95
CA TYR A 552 -27.14 -12.62 -5.61
C TYR A 552 -28.03 -12.43 -6.84
N GLU A 553 -28.13 -13.44 -7.71
CA GLU A 553 -28.93 -13.36 -8.92
C GLU A 553 -30.42 -13.16 -8.64
N LYS A 554 -30.95 -13.74 -7.57
CA LYS A 554 -32.35 -13.52 -7.15
C LYS A 554 -32.53 -12.13 -6.55
N MET A 555 -31.58 -11.71 -5.71
CA MET A 555 -31.59 -10.40 -5.05
C MET A 555 -31.62 -9.25 -6.07
N VAL A 556 -30.93 -9.39 -7.22
CA VAL A 556 -30.95 -8.36 -8.29
C VAL A 556 -32.12 -8.49 -9.27
N GLU A 557 -32.79 -9.64 -9.31
CA GLU A 557 -33.97 -9.87 -10.17
C GLU A 557 -35.27 -9.42 -9.49
N ASP A 558 -35.45 -9.73 -8.21
CA ASP A 558 -36.60 -9.34 -7.41
C ASP A 558 -36.17 -8.87 -6.01
N PRO A 559 -35.58 -7.66 -5.90
CA PRO A 559 -35.06 -7.17 -4.63
C PRO A 559 -36.13 -7.08 -3.54
N ALA A 560 -37.36 -6.68 -3.87
CA ALA A 560 -38.42 -6.49 -2.88
C ALA A 560 -38.77 -7.79 -2.15
N SER A 561 -38.94 -8.89 -2.90
CA SER A 561 -39.19 -10.21 -2.33
C SER A 561 -37.99 -10.71 -1.50
N GLU A 562 -36.78 -10.60 -2.02
CA GLU A 562 -35.59 -11.14 -1.34
C GLU A 562 -35.19 -10.32 -0.11
N VAL A 563 -35.33 -8.99 -0.12
CA VAL A 563 -35.13 -8.13 1.05
C VAL A 563 -36.16 -8.46 2.13
N LYS A 564 -37.41 -8.70 1.75
CA LYS A 564 -38.46 -9.10 2.71
C LYS A 564 -38.11 -10.41 3.42
N LYS A 565 -37.68 -11.43 2.66
CA LYS A 565 -37.25 -12.73 3.23
C LYS A 565 -36.03 -12.57 4.15
N LEU A 566 -35.09 -11.71 3.78
CA LEU A 566 -33.91 -11.42 4.59
C LEU A 566 -34.29 -10.78 5.93
N LEU A 567 -35.17 -9.78 5.92
CA LEU A 567 -35.65 -9.11 7.15
C LEU A 567 -36.46 -10.08 8.02
N GLU A 568 -37.34 -10.89 7.42
CA GLU A 568 -38.09 -11.94 8.12
C GLU A 568 -37.17 -12.97 8.79
N PHE A 569 -36.10 -13.40 8.12
CA PHE A 569 -35.12 -14.32 8.67
C PHE A 569 -34.37 -13.73 9.88
N VAL A 570 -34.00 -12.46 9.80
CA VAL A 570 -33.32 -11.74 10.88
C VAL A 570 -34.27 -11.44 12.05
N GLY A 571 -35.57 -11.29 11.77
CA GLY A 571 -36.58 -10.94 12.77
C GLY A 571 -36.85 -9.43 12.85
N LEU A 572 -36.68 -8.71 11.74
CA LEU A 572 -36.92 -7.28 11.63
C LEU A 572 -38.20 -6.98 10.82
N PRO A 573 -38.94 -5.91 11.14
CA PRO A 573 -40.05 -5.44 10.31
C PRO A 573 -39.55 -4.93 8.95
N TRP A 574 -40.47 -4.76 8.02
CA TRP A 574 -40.17 -4.07 6.77
C TRP A 574 -39.88 -2.58 7.03
N ASP A 575 -38.84 -2.06 6.37
CA ASP A 575 -38.51 -0.63 6.34
C ASP A 575 -38.07 -0.24 4.92
N ASP A 576 -38.63 0.85 4.38
CA ASP A 576 -38.36 1.33 3.02
C ASP A 576 -36.90 1.79 2.84
N ALA A 577 -36.19 2.12 3.93
CA ALA A 577 -34.77 2.48 3.88
C ALA A 577 -33.90 1.32 3.34
N CYS A 578 -34.29 0.06 3.61
CA CYS A 578 -33.59 -1.12 3.09
C CYS A 578 -33.61 -1.18 1.55
N MET A 579 -34.70 -0.74 0.92
CA MET A 579 -34.81 -0.65 -0.54
C MET A 579 -34.03 0.55 -1.10
N ASN A 580 -33.88 1.61 -0.30
CA ASN A 580 -33.17 2.84 -0.64
C ASN A 580 -31.73 2.89 -0.12
N HIS A 581 -31.09 1.73 0.08
CA HIS A 581 -29.73 1.60 0.62
C HIS A 581 -28.67 2.46 -0.09
N HIS A 582 -28.80 2.72 -1.38
CA HIS A 582 -27.89 3.58 -2.15
C HIS A 582 -27.88 5.06 -1.67
N GLN A 583 -28.92 5.50 -0.95
CA GLN A 583 -29.01 6.83 -0.34
C GLN A 583 -28.27 6.90 1.00
N ASN A 584 -27.86 5.75 1.54
CA ASN A 584 -27.15 5.67 2.80
C ASN A 584 -25.75 6.30 2.66
N ARG A 585 -25.46 7.31 3.49
CA ARG A 585 -24.19 8.04 3.47
C ARG A 585 -23.08 7.38 4.28
N ARG A 586 -23.34 6.24 4.92
CA ARG A 586 -22.37 5.51 5.73
C ARG A 586 -21.10 5.16 4.92
N SER A 587 -19.98 5.10 5.63
CA SER A 587 -18.67 4.78 5.03
C SER A 587 -18.65 3.32 4.59
N VAL A 588 -18.27 3.06 3.34
CA VAL A 588 -18.18 1.71 2.79
C VAL A 588 -16.73 1.43 2.41
N GLN A 589 -16.03 0.67 3.24
CA GLN A 589 -14.61 0.34 3.05
C GLN A 589 -14.49 -1.05 2.40
N THR A 590 -14.77 -1.14 1.09
CA THR A 590 -14.61 -2.39 0.33
C THR A 590 -14.26 -2.12 -1.12
N ALA A 591 -13.69 -3.12 -1.81
CA ALA A 591 -13.43 -3.08 -3.25
C ALA A 591 -14.70 -2.87 -4.10
N SER A 592 -15.90 -3.06 -3.53
CA SER A 592 -17.21 -2.83 -4.17
C SER A 592 -17.86 -1.49 -3.82
N SER A 593 -17.16 -0.57 -3.15
CA SER A 593 -17.77 0.61 -2.51
C SER A 593 -18.51 1.55 -3.47
N GLN A 594 -18.01 1.74 -4.69
CA GLN A 594 -18.71 2.53 -5.72
C GLN A 594 -19.95 1.80 -6.25
N GLN A 595 -19.87 0.48 -6.42
CA GLN A 595 -20.94 -0.35 -6.96
C GLN A 595 -22.20 -0.37 -6.08
N VAL A 596 -22.03 -0.38 -4.76
CA VAL A 596 -23.16 -0.44 -3.81
C VAL A 596 -23.82 0.91 -3.51
N ARG A 597 -23.28 2.00 -4.07
CA ARG A 597 -23.87 3.35 -4.01
C ARG A 597 -24.77 3.65 -5.21
N GLU A 598 -24.90 2.70 -6.13
CA GLU A 598 -25.87 2.74 -7.21
C GLU A 598 -27.11 1.92 -6.83
N PRO A 599 -28.28 2.20 -7.43
CA PRO A 599 -29.43 1.30 -7.34
C PRO A 599 -29.06 -0.12 -7.78
N ILE A 600 -29.75 -1.13 -7.24
CA ILE A 600 -29.51 -2.53 -7.58
C ILE A 600 -29.62 -2.72 -9.10
N TYR A 601 -28.54 -3.22 -9.69
CA TYR A 601 -28.40 -3.39 -11.13
C TYR A 601 -28.15 -4.86 -11.51
N GLN A 602 -28.45 -5.21 -12.76
CA GLN A 602 -28.31 -6.58 -13.25
C GLN A 602 -27.03 -6.85 -14.06
N HIS A 603 -26.22 -5.83 -14.37
CA HIS A 603 -25.08 -5.95 -15.29
C HIS A 603 -23.95 -6.90 -14.81
N ALA A 604 -23.93 -7.26 -13.53
CA ALA A 604 -22.97 -8.22 -12.98
C ALA A 604 -23.45 -9.68 -13.03
N LYS A 605 -24.69 -9.93 -13.42
CA LYS A 605 -25.23 -11.29 -13.58
C LYS A 605 -24.72 -11.91 -14.89
N GLN A 606 -24.19 -13.13 -14.82
CA GLN A 606 -23.70 -13.89 -15.97
C GLN A 606 -22.56 -13.20 -16.75
N ARG A 607 -21.77 -12.36 -16.07
CA ARG A 607 -20.61 -11.68 -16.68
C ARG A 607 -19.59 -12.69 -17.23
N TRP A 608 -19.48 -13.86 -16.60
CA TRP A 608 -18.60 -14.94 -17.03
C TRP A 608 -18.84 -15.37 -18.49
N LYS A 609 -20.05 -15.19 -19.04
CA LYS A 609 -20.35 -15.52 -20.45
C LYS A 609 -19.49 -14.72 -21.44
N ASN A 610 -19.20 -13.46 -21.12
CA ASN A 610 -18.32 -12.62 -21.96
C ASN A 610 -16.88 -13.15 -22.03
N TYR A 611 -16.51 -13.99 -21.07
CA TYR A 611 -15.18 -14.57 -20.92
C TYR A 611 -15.16 -16.08 -21.11
N GLU A 612 -16.28 -16.71 -21.49
CA GLU A 612 -16.48 -18.17 -21.45
C GLU A 612 -15.33 -18.96 -22.09
N LYS A 613 -14.83 -18.51 -23.25
CA LYS A 613 -13.70 -19.14 -23.96
C LYS A 613 -12.38 -19.17 -23.19
N HIS A 614 -12.23 -18.30 -22.20
CA HIS A 614 -11.04 -18.22 -21.33
C HIS A 614 -11.21 -19.01 -20.03
N LEU A 615 -12.40 -19.60 -19.77
CA LEU A 615 -12.75 -20.22 -18.49
C LEU A 615 -12.79 -21.76 -18.54
N HIS A 616 -12.26 -22.40 -19.57
CA HIS A 616 -12.32 -23.86 -19.70
C HIS A 616 -11.76 -24.59 -18.48
N GLY A 617 -10.55 -24.23 -18.01
CA GLY A 617 -9.92 -24.85 -16.83
C GLY A 617 -10.75 -24.65 -15.56
N LEU A 618 -11.24 -23.43 -15.34
CA LEU A 618 -12.16 -23.08 -14.24
C LEU A 618 -13.42 -23.97 -14.27
N GLN A 619 -14.10 -24.04 -15.43
CA GLN A 619 -15.35 -24.78 -15.60
C GLN A 619 -15.16 -26.28 -15.40
N GLN A 620 -14.05 -26.83 -15.91
CA GLN A 620 -13.70 -28.23 -15.71
C GLN A 620 -13.58 -28.55 -14.21
N ILE A 621 -12.78 -27.77 -13.47
CA ILE A 621 -12.59 -27.99 -12.02
C ILE A 621 -13.93 -27.86 -11.27
N LEU A 622 -14.74 -26.85 -11.58
CA LEU A 622 -16.03 -26.63 -10.90
C LEU A 622 -17.06 -27.75 -11.17
N THR A 623 -16.95 -28.46 -12.30
CA THR A 623 -17.89 -29.53 -12.71
C THR A 623 -17.38 -30.94 -12.40
N GLU A 624 -16.10 -31.09 -12.08
CA GLU A 624 -15.51 -32.38 -11.72
C GLU A 624 -16.25 -33.05 -10.55
N PRO A 625 -16.52 -34.37 -10.63
CA PRO A 625 -16.96 -35.14 -9.49
C PRO A 625 -15.97 -34.98 -8.33
N GLN A 626 -16.47 -34.98 -7.09
CA GLN A 626 -15.59 -34.86 -5.93
C GLN A 626 -14.68 -36.08 -5.85
N SER A 627 -13.39 -35.89 -6.13
CA SER A 627 -12.38 -36.91 -5.87
C SER A 627 -11.93 -36.81 -4.41
N PRO A 628 -11.84 -37.91 -3.65
CA PRO A 628 -11.38 -37.89 -2.25
C PRO A 628 -9.89 -37.51 -2.09
N THR A 629 -9.14 -37.39 -3.18
CA THR A 629 -7.72 -37.07 -3.19
C THR A 629 -7.42 -36.01 -4.26
N LEU A 630 -6.73 -34.94 -3.85
CA LEU A 630 -6.24 -33.89 -4.76
C LEU A 630 -5.18 -34.46 -5.71
N PRO A 631 -5.11 -34.02 -6.97
CA PRO A 631 -3.99 -34.31 -7.84
C PRO A 631 -2.73 -33.59 -7.33
N ASN A 632 -1.68 -34.35 -7.02
CA ASN A 632 -0.34 -33.80 -6.82
C ASN A 632 0.12 -33.14 -8.13
N HIS A 633 0.28 -31.82 -8.14
CA HIS A 633 1.06 -31.18 -9.21
C HIS A 633 2.56 -31.33 -8.91
N PRO A 634 3.38 -31.70 -9.91
CA PRO A 634 4.81 -31.84 -9.72
C PRO A 634 5.43 -30.47 -9.45
N ALA A 635 6.37 -30.42 -8.51
CA ALA A 635 7.16 -29.23 -8.21
C ALA A 635 7.78 -28.68 -9.51
N ALA A 636 7.63 -27.37 -9.73
CA ALA A 636 8.28 -26.67 -10.82
C ALA A 636 9.81 -26.83 -10.68
N SER A 637 10.43 -27.29 -11.77
CA SER A 637 11.88 -27.32 -11.97
C SER A 637 12.41 -25.92 -12.25
#